data_AF-A0A316UFI4-F1
#
_entry.id   AF-A0A316UFI4-F1
#
_cell.length_a   1.000
_cell.length_b   1.000
_cell.length_c   1.000
_cell.angle_alpha   90.00
_cell.angle_beta   90.00
_cell.angle_gamma   90.00
#
_symmetry.space_group_name_H-M   'P 1'
#
loop_
_entity.id
_entity.type
_entity.pdbx_description
1 polymer ?
#
loop_
_entity_poly.entity_id
_entity_poly.type
_entity_poly.pdbx_seq_one_letter_code
_entity_poly.pdbx_strand_id
1 'polypeptide(L)'
;MAAPLYTTASGQLFHAGKILIATVGLPARGKTHLAHALERYLRWLGVKATAMSLGDYRRRVLGGAENLPPDYFINGPKKPETDALRERVLAEFDESVLEFFATGGQSVIYDANNGTQAQRYRIREKFGKAGIHVMFLESICDDPAIIEANVRSVKISSPDYVNWDQEKAVQDFYNRIKGHEQYYEPIENPSFPYIKVINVGQQIIVNNIQGYLQSRIVFFLMNIHNRQRTIYFARAGEALIDHLYKADADLSSLGWQYAQKLCKFLMQHREEAAEASVQRAKEGILTPGGHTPGTGPGEAGRTMEVWTSARKRSAHTALAFADQGYRVIERSQLSEINPGVVDGLTPEEISERFPDEWEKKIKDPYGHRYPRAESYHDLSIRLEPIIFELERATSDVLIVGQSSVLRCLIAYCQGRKPQEIPGIQVKEGELWEMVPKAYGMAENIVEFWDQAKERQNRDEAYYRERRLSDKAAGLSLSNAQLKMQRRVSLFRPCIDIHEGQVKQIVGGTLDDQGNNVKTNFVATHSPAYYANFYQQHGLVGGHVIKLGPRNDEAAVEALRAWPDSLQVGGGITEANAQEWLDKGASKVIVTSYLFPDAKFSLERLQALSHLVGRDRLVVDVSCRRKGDKWVVAMNRWQDLTDMEVNAESLHLLAQYCSEFLVHAADVEGLCQGIDQDLVAKLAEWIPDHAGPTPPASAGGSTPTRRGSIGGKATGPVAVTYAGGARHLGDLELVDRLSRGKVDLTFGSALDIFGGSGVSMSELVQWNRTKGRQGAEEQEDEDDDDDDGYDSAGSDAEQEDQTIS
;
A
#
# COMPACT_ATOMS: atom_id res chain seq x y z
N MET A 1 28.40 5.05 -9.39
CA MET A 1 28.25 4.71 -10.82
C MET A 1 26.94 3.96 -11.00
N ALA A 2 26.12 4.29 -12.01
CA ALA A 2 24.81 3.67 -12.22
C ALA A 2 24.90 2.27 -12.87
N ALA A 3 24.01 1.36 -12.46
CA ALA A 3 23.74 0.09 -13.13
C ALA A 3 22.74 0.36 -14.27
N PRO A 4 23.17 0.37 -15.54
CA PRO A 4 22.30 0.56 -16.71
C PRO A 4 21.23 -0.53 -16.89
N LEU A 5 20.19 -0.28 -17.70
CA LEU A 5 19.24 -1.32 -18.18
C LEU A 5 19.96 -2.48 -18.91
N TYR A 6 21.22 -2.26 -19.30
CA TYR A 6 22.14 -3.29 -19.80
C TYR A 6 23.56 -3.00 -19.28
N THR A 7 24.03 -3.73 -18.27
CA THR A 7 25.42 -3.65 -17.81
C THR A 7 26.31 -4.56 -18.66
N THR A 8 27.28 -3.97 -19.36
CA THR A 8 28.41 -4.73 -19.89
C THR A 8 29.60 -4.61 -18.93
N ALA A 9 30.57 -5.52 -19.05
CA ALA A 9 31.80 -5.48 -18.25
C ALA A 9 32.58 -4.15 -18.37
N SER A 10 32.37 -3.36 -19.44
CA SER A 10 32.99 -2.05 -19.64
C SER A 10 32.21 -0.89 -19.00
N GLY A 11 31.02 -1.14 -18.42
CA GLY A 11 30.14 -0.10 -17.90
C GLY A 11 29.49 0.78 -18.99
N GLN A 12 29.63 0.41 -20.26
CA GLN A 12 29.00 1.05 -21.41
C GLN A 12 27.88 0.18 -21.96
N LEU A 13 26.85 0.80 -22.52
CA LEU A 13 25.74 0.09 -23.15
C LEU A 13 26.17 -0.47 -24.53
N PHE A 14 26.80 -1.65 -24.52
CA PHE A 14 27.37 -2.37 -25.68
C PHE A 14 28.47 -1.60 -26.43
N HIS A 15 29.06 -2.17 -27.50
CA HIS A 15 30.21 -1.65 -28.30
C HIS A 15 30.05 -0.25 -28.94
N ALA A 16 29.11 0.58 -28.48
CA ALA A 16 28.74 1.87 -29.05
C ALA A 16 29.78 2.99 -28.87
N GLY A 17 30.82 2.78 -28.06
CA GLY A 17 31.84 3.80 -27.78
C GLY A 17 31.25 5.06 -27.17
N LYS A 18 31.93 6.20 -27.38
CA LYS A 18 31.48 7.54 -26.97
C LYS A 18 30.71 8.18 -28.12
N ILE A 19 29.51 8.71 -27.86
CA ILE A 19 28.67 9.33 -28.90
C ILE A 19 28.40 10.80 -28.57
N LEU A 20 28.57 11.68 -29.55
CA LEU A 20 28.15 13.08 -29.49
C LEU A 20 27.04 13.33 -30.51
N ILE A 21 25.91 13.83 -30.03
CA ILE A 21 24.71 14.13 -30.81
C ILE A 21 24.60 15.65 -30.91
N ALA A 22 25.03 16.23 -32.02
CA ALA A 22 24.98 17.66 -32.24
C ALA A 22 23.63 18.09 -32.83
N THR A 23 22.87 18.91 -32.09
CA THR A 23 21.63 19.47 -32.63
C THR A 23 21.93 20.46 -33.75
N VAL A 24 21.10 20.49 -34.78
CA VAL A 24 21.22 21.38 -35.94
C VAL A 24 19.86 22.01 -36.23
N GLY A 25 19.85 23.29 -36.59
CA GLY A 25 18.66 23.96 -37.09
C GLY A 25 18.43 25.35 -36.49
N LEU A 26 17.53 26.09 -37.13
CA LEU A 26 17.23 27.48 -36.78
C LEU A 26 16.72 27.63 -35.33
N PRO A 27 16.81 28.84 -34.73
CA PRO A 27 16.20 29.12 -33.43
C PRO A 27 14.70 28.81 -33.41
N ALA A 28 14.19 28.44 -32.23
CA ALA A 28 12.79 28.04 -32.00
C ALA A 28 12.25 26.89 -32.88
N ARG A 29 13.13 26.00 -33.35
CA ARG A 29 12.76 24.75 -34.01
C ARG A 29 12.72 23.54 -33.07
N GLY A 30 12.60 23.73 -31.75
CA GLY A 30 12.45 22.64 -30.78
C GLY A 30 13.72 21.86 -30.41
N LYS A 31 14.92 22.32 -30.80
CA LYS A 31 16.20 21.64 -30.52
C LYS A 31 16.42 21.34 -29.03
N THR A 32 16.26 22.33 -28.16
CA THR A 32 16.45 22.18 -26.71
C THR A 32 15.45 21.19 -26.10
N HIS A 33 14.20 21.20 -26.55
CA HIS A 33 13.20 20.22 -26.15
C HIS A 33 13.62 18.80 -26.56
N LEU A 34 14.05 18.60 -27.81
CA LEU A 34 14.58 17.32 -28.28
C LEU A 34 15.82 16.89 -27.49
N ALA A 35 16.71 17.82 -27.17
CA ALA A 35 17.94 17.53 -26.44
C ALA A 35 17.66 16.97 -25.03
N HIS A 36 16.79 17.63 -24.28
CA HIS A 36 16.43 17.17 -22.93
C HIS A 36 15.55 15.92 -22.94
N ALA A 37 14.63 15.77 -23.91
CA ALA A 37 13.87 14.54 -24.05
C ALA A 37 14.77 13.35 -24.37
N LEU A 38 15.77 13.55 -25.23
CA LEU A 38 16.73 12.51 -25.57
C LEU A 38 17.67 12.21 -24.41
N GLU A 39 18.13 13.23 -23.67
CA GLU A 39 18.89 13.04 -22.44
C GLU A 39 18.12 12.16 -21.45
N ARG A 40 16.84 12.48 -21.18
CA ARG A 40 15.97 11.72 -20.30
C ARG A 40 15.85 10.26 -20.73
N TYR A 41 15.58 10.01 -22.02
CA TYR A 41 15.49 8.66 -22.56
C TYR A 41 16.82 7.89 -22.49
N LEU A 42 17.94 8.53 -22.83
CA LEU A 42 19.26 7.89 -22.76
C LEU A 42 19.65 7.56 -21.32
N ARG A 43 19.33 8.44 -20.35
CA ARG A 43 19.55 8.18 -18.92
C ARG A 43 18.65 7.06 -18.41
N TRP A 44 17.41 6.98 -18.89
CA TRP A 44 16.52 5.85 -18.63
C TRP A 44 17.09 4.53 -19.14
N LEU A 45 17.67 4.53 -20.35
CA LEU A 45 18.42 3.38 -20.86
C LEU A 45 19.62 3.00 -19.97
N GLY A 46 20.07 3.89 -19.09
CA GLY A 46 21.24 3.71 -18.26
C GLY A 46 22.52 4.25 -18.89
N VAL A 47 22.41 4.94 -20.03
CA VAL A 47 23.54 5.64 -20.63
C VAL A 47 23.90 6.83 -19.76
N LYS A 48 25.18 6.99 -19.45
CA LYS A 48 25.72 8.22 -18.84
C LYS A 48 25.66 9.34 -19.87
N ALA A 49 24.50 10.00 -19.94
CA ALA A 49 24.18 11.04 -20.91
C ALA A 49 23.93 12.39 -20.23
N THR A 50 24.28 13.47 -20.93
CA THR A 50 24.00 14.85 -20.51
C THR A 50 23.71 15.74 -21.71
N ALA A 51 22.73 16.65 -21.61
CA ALA A 51 22.54 17.71 -22.58
C ALA A 51 23.38 18.92 -22.18
N MET A 52 24.24 19.38 -23.09
CA MET A 52 25.12 20.51 -22.89
C MET A 52 24.76 21.59 -23.89
N SER A 53 24.31 22.74 -23.39
CA SER A 53 23.83 23.86 -24.20
C SER A 53 24.88 24.96 -24.25
N LEU A 54 25.32 25.30 -25.47
CA LEU A 54 26.26 26.40 -25.70
C LEU A 54 25.65 27.75 -25.25
N GLY A 55 24.34 27.90 -25.39
CA GLY A 55 23.61 29.08 -24.94
C GLY A 55 23.64 29.24 -23.42
N ASP A 56 23.43 28.14 -22.68
CA ASP A 56 23.48 28.15 -21.21
C ASP A 56 24.90 28.31 -20.68
N TYR A 57 25.88 27.70 -21.35
CA TYR A 57 27.28 27.91 -21.03
C TYR A 57 27.67 29.38 -21.21
N ARG A 58 27.32 30.00 -22.34
CA ARG A 58 27.53 31.43 -22.61
C ARG A 58 26.92 32.31 -21.53
N ARG A 59 25.67 32.05 -21.14
CA ARG A 59 24.98 32.82 -20.09
C ARG A 59 25.66 32.70 -18.72
N ARG A 60 26.20 31.51 -18.41
CA ARG A 60 26.92 31.27 -17.15
C ARG A 60 28.25 32.02 -17.08
N VAL A 61 28.99 32.06 -18.19
CA VAL A 61 30.32 32.67 -18.26
C VAL A 61 30.26 34.19 -18.46
N LEU A 62 29.33 34.67 -19.30
CA LEU A 62 29.25 36.08 -19.71
C LEU A 62 28.05 36.85 -19.13
N GLY A 63 27.13 36.18 -18.43
CA GLY A 63 25.92 36.80 -17.90
C GLY A 63 24.81 36.99 -18.95
N GLY A 64 23.85 37.86 -18.61
CA GLY A 64 22.71 38.20 -19.46
C GLY A 64 23.09 38.99 -20.72
N ALA A 65 22.10 39.24 -21.58
CA ALA A 65 22.30 39.89 -22.88
C ALA A 65 22.88 41.31 -22.77
N GLU A 66 22.63 41.99 -21.65
CA GLU A 66 23.14 43.31 -21.30
C GLU A 66 24.67 43.38 -21.18
N ASN A 67 25.33 42.26 -20.88
CA ASN A 67 26.78 42.19 -20.73
C ASN A 67 27.50 41.79 -22.02
N LEU A 68 26.78 41.60 -23.13
CA LEU A 68 27.33 41.16 -24.39
C LEU A 68 27.67 42.33 -25.33
N PRO A 69 28.71 42.20 -26.17
CA PRO A 69 28.93 43.13 -27.27
C PRO A 69 27.67 43.32 -28.13
N PRO A 70 27.36 44.54 -28.60
CA PRO A 70 26.16 44.79 -29.41
C PRO A 70 26.08 43.94 -30.69
N ASP A 71 27.22 43.51 -31.23
CA ASP A 71 27.35 42.67 -32.41
C ASP A 71 27.42 41.16 -32.11
N TYR A 72 27.29 40.75 -30.84
CA TYR A 72 27.46 39.34 -30.43
C TYR A 72 26.50 38.38 -31.13
N PHE A 73 25.25 38.79 -31.32
CA PHE A 73 24.21 38.00 -31.99
C PHE A 73 24.01 38.34 -33.47
N ILE A 74 24.75 39.31 -34.00
CA ILE A 74 24.65 39.68 -35.42
C ILE A 74 25.23 38.54 -36.27
N ASN A 75 24.51 38.11 -37.30
CA ASN A 75 25.01 37.14 -38.27
C ASN A 75 25.83 37.86 -39.34
N GLY A 76 26.95 37.27 -39.77
CA GLY A 76 27.95 37.93 -40.63
C GLY A 76 29.21 38.42 -39.88
N PRO A 77 30.02 39.29 -40.51
CA PRO A 77 31.29 39.78 -39.96
C PRO A 77 31.07 40.55 -38.67
N LYS A 78 31.87 40.25 -37.64
CA LYS A 78 31.83 40.93 -36.33
C LYS A 78 33.14 41.67 -36.09
N LYS A 79 33.18 42.44 -35.01
CA LYS A 79 34.44 42.97 -34.52
C LYS A 79 35.38 41.81 -34.14
N PRO A 80 36.69 41.92 -34.41
CA PRO A 80 37.67 40.88 -34.05
C PRO A 80 37.62 40.49 -32.57
N GLU A 81 37.33 41.44 -31.69
CA GLU A 81 37.17 41.21 -30.25
C GLU A 81 35.96 40.32 -29.93
N THR A 82 34.84 40.54 -30.61
CA THR A 82 33.60 39.75 -30.46
C THR A 82 33.79 38.34 -31.00
N ASP A 83 34.49 38.18 -32.13
CA ASP A 83 34.83 36.86 -32.68
C ASP A 83 35.77 36.10 -31.74
N ALA A 84 36.84 36.74 -31.25
CA ALA A 84 37.75 36.14 -30.28
C ALA A 84 37.05 35.72 -28.98
N LEU A 85 36.08 36.51 -28.51
CA LEU A 85 35.25 36.16 -27.35
C LEU A 85 34.39 34.91 -27.63
N ARG A 86 33.73 34.85 -28.78
CA ARG A 86 32.88 33.71 -29.17
C ARG A 86 33.70 32.44 -29.37
N GLU A 87 34.88 32.56 -29.96
CA GLU A 87 35.83 31.45 -30.12
C GLU A 87 36.31 30.91 -28.77
N ARG A 88 36.64 31.79 -27.82
CA ARG A 88 37.01 31.39 -26.46
C ARG A 88 35.89 30.63 -25.75
N VAL A 89 34.67 31.18 -25.75
CA VAL A 89 33.50 30.51 -25.13
C VAL A 89 33.24 29.15 -25.77
N LEU A 90 33.36 29.05 -27.10
CA LEU A 90 33.20 27.79 -27.82
C LEU A 90 34.30 26.78 -27.48
N ALA A 91 35.55 27.24 -27.35
CA ALA A 91 36.68 26.40 -27.01
C ALA A 91 36.53 25.80 -25.61
N GLU A 92 36.23 26.63 -24.61
CA GLU A 92 35.98 26.18 -23.23
C GLU A 92 34.75 25.27 -23.14
N PHE A 93 33.68 25.57 -23.90
CA PHE A 93 32.51 24.70 -23.97
C PHE A 93 32.87 23.31 -24.52
N ASP A 94 33.64 23.25 -25.62
CA ASP A 94 34.09 21.98 -26.16
C ASP A 94 35.03 21.22 -25.20
N GLU A 95 35.84 21.92 -24.40
CA GLU A 95 36.68 21.31 -23.36
C GLU A 95 35.82 20.64 -22.28
N SER A 96 34.75 21.31 -21.83
CA SER A 96 33.81 20.72 -20.87
C SER A 96 33.14 19.45 -21.41
N VAL A 97 32.87 19.39 -22.73
CA VAL A 97 32.35 18.19 -23.40
C VAL A 97 33.40 17.05 -23.36
N LEU A 98 34.66 17.35 -23.65
CA LEU A 98 35.75 16.36 -23.58
C LEU A 98 35.97 15.86 -22.14
N GLU A 99 35.90 16.75 -21.16
CA GLU A 99 36.01 16.42 -19.74
C GLU A 99 34.91 15.44 -19.28
N PHE A 100 33.67 15.64 -19.72
CA PHE A 100 32.58 14.71 -19.44
C PHE A 100 32.89 13.30 -19.97
N PHE A 101 33.42 13.19 -21.19
CA PHE A 101 33.84 11.90 -21.73
C PHE A 101 35.09 11.32 -21.05
N ALA A 102 35.99 12.16 -20.53
CA ALA A 102 37.17 11.74 -19.79
C ALA A 102 36.80 11.18 -18.40
N THR A 103 35.76 11.72 -17.77
CA THR A 103 35.22 11.26 -16.47
C THR A 103 34.26 10.06 -16.59
N GLY A 104 34.24 9.41 -17.76
CA GLY A 104 33.48 8.18 -18.00
C GLY A 104 32.04 8.39 -18.47
N GLY A 105 31.70 9.58 -18.95
CA GLY A 105 30.48 9.84 -19.72
C GLY A 105 30.47 9.07 -21.05
N GLN A 106 29.27 8.71 -21.53
CA GLN A 106 29.10 7.90 -22.74
C GLN A 106 28.41 8.67 -23.87
N SER A 107 27.48 9.57 -23.57
CA SER A 107 26.76 10.33 -24.58
C SER A 107 26.65 11.81 -24.22
N VAL A 108 26.92 12.71 -25.17
CA VAL A 108 26.65 14.15 -25.01
C VAL A 108 25.67 14.59 -26.07
N ILE A 109 24.60 15.27 -25.66
CA ILE A 109 23.75 16.03 -26.57
C ILE A 109 24.30 17.45 -26.63
N TYR A 110 24.98 17.78 -27.72
CA TYR A 110 25.58 19.10 -27.95
C TYR A 110 24.47 20.02 -28.51
N ASP A 111 23.85 20.81 -27.64
CA ASP A 111 22.76 21.70 -28.00
C ASP A 111 23.27 23.08 -28.45
N ALA A 112 23.23 23.30 -29.77
CA ALA A 112 23.56 24.57 -30.40
C ALA A 112 22.83 24.71 -31.76
N ASN A 113 23.01 25.84 -32.46
CA ASN A 113 22.42 26.01 -33.80
C ASN A 113 23.11 25.10 -34.83
N ASN A 114 24.45 25.07 -34.84
CA ASN A 114 25.28 24.26 -35.76
C ASN A 114 24.81 24.32 -37.24
N GLY A 115 24.24 25.46 -37.64
CA GLY A 115 23.54 25.63 -38.91
C GLY A 115 24.44 25.65 -40.14
N THR A 116 25.74 25.91 -40.01
CA THR A 116 26.69 25.94 -41.13
C THR A 116 27.42 24.60 -41.29
N GLN A 117 27.74 24.25 -42.52
CA GLN A 117 28.51 23.06 -42.87
C GLN A 117 29.92 23.10 -42.25
N ALA A 118 30.59 24.26 -42.29
CA ALA A 118 31.91 24.45 -41.69
C ALA A 118 31.94 24.11 -40.19
N GLN A 119 30.93 24.55 -39.43
CA GLN A 119 30.83 24.23 -38.00
C GLN A 119 30.62 22.73 -37.76
N ARG A 120 29.82 22.06 -38.60
CA ARG A 120 29.59 20.61 -38.50
C ARG A 120 30.87 19.81 -38.78
N TYR A 121 31.66 20.18 -39.79
CA TYR A 121 32.98 19.56 -40.04
C TYR A 121 33.93 19.76 -38.86
N ARG A 122 33.99 20.98 -38.29
CA ARG A 122 34.82 21.30 -37.12
C ARG A 122 34.47 20.40 -35.92
N ILE A 123 33.18 20.26 -35.60
CA ILE A 123 32.71 19.39 -34.51
C ILE A 123 33.14 17.95 -34.77
N ARG A 124 32.86 17.43 -35.98
CA ARG A 124 33.24 16.05 -36.34
C ARG A 124 34.74 15.82 -36.22
N GLU A 125 35.56 16.72 -36.74
CA GLU A 125 37.01 16.56 -36.73
C GLU A 125 37.57 16.61 -35.30
N LYS A 126 37.15 17.60 -34.50
CA LYS A 126 37.62 17.79 -33.13
C LYS A 126 37.29 16.59 -32.25
N PHE A 127 36.02 16.19 -32.19
CA PHE A 127 35.60 15.10 -31.32
C PHE A 127 35.93 13.72 -31.92
N GLY A 128 35.94 13.59 -33.25
CA GLY A 128 36.38 12.38 -33.94
C GLY A 128 37.85 12.03 -33.67
N LYS A 129 38.75 13.02 -33.64
CA LYS A 129 40.16 12.85 -33.23
C LYS A 129 40.30 12.34 -31.79
N ALA A 130 39.34 12.65 -30.93
CA ALA A 130 39.26 12.14 -29.56
C ALA A 130 38.60 10.76 -29.45
N GLY A 131 38.32 10.09 -30.56
CA GLY A 131 37.67 8.77 -30.60
C GLY A 131 36.17 8.80 -30.27
N ILE A 132 35.53 9.96 -30.39
CA ILE A 132 34.09 10.14 -30.15
C ILE A 132 33.36 10.06 -31.49
N HIS A 133 32.35 9.20 -31.57
CA HIS A 133 31.47 9.11 -32.72
C HIS A 133 30.50 10.28 -32.75
N VAL A 134 30.50 11.05 -33.84
CA VAL A 134 29.66 12.25 -33.99
C VAL A 134 28.51 11.97 -34.95
N MET A 135 27.28 12.26 -34.49
CA MET A 135 26.07 12.28 -35.30
C MET A 135 25.32 13.60 -35.16
N PHE A 136 24.51 13.96 -36.15
CA PHE A 136 23.74 15.20 -36.14
C PHE A 136 22.24 14.95 -36.01
N LEU A 137 21.55 15.77 -35.21
CA LEU A 137 20.10 15.78 -35.07
C LEU A 137 19.57 17.12 -35.57
N GLU A 138 19.12 17.14 -36.82
CA GLU A 138 18.59 18.34 -37.46
C GLU A 138 17.09 18.47 -37.21
N SER A 139 16.68 19.57 -36.58
CA SER A 139 15.26 19.87 -36.34
C SER A 139 14.80 20.96 -37.31
N ILE A 140 13.89 20.58 -38.21
CA ILE A 140 13.30 21.45 -39.24
C ILE A 140 11.83 21.62 -38.92
N CYS A 141 11.37 22.87 -38.86
CA CYS A 141 9.95 23.19 -38.73
C CYS A 141 9.64 24.38 -39.62
N ASP A 142 8.69 24.24 -40.53
CA ASP A 142 8.18 25.31 -41.39
C ASP A 142 6.73 25.70 -41.03
N ASP A 143 6.05 24.91 -40.20
CA ASP A 143 4.72 25.22 -39.67
C ASP A 143 4.72 26.51 -38.83
N PRO A 144 4.05 27.59 -39.28
CA PRO A 144 4.04 28.87 -38.57
C PRO A 144 3.43 28.80 -37.17
N ALA A 145 2.43 27.95 -36.95
CA ALA A 145 1.76 27.82 -35.66
C ALA A 145 2.70 27.16 -34.63
N ILE A 146 3.44 26.13 -35.03
CA ILE A 146 4.45 25.48 -34.18
C ILE A 146 5.58 26.44 -33.87
N ILE A 147 6.04 27.19 -34.88
CA ILE A 147 7.09 28.19 -34.71
C ILE A 147 6.63 29.24 -33.70
N GLU A 148 5.44 29.80 -33.88
CA GLU A 148 4.89 30.80 -32.98
C GLU A 148 4.74 30.27 -31.56
N ALA A 149 4.23 29.05 -31.37
CA ALA A 149 4.10 28.41 -30.07
C ALA A 149 5.46 28.17 -29.39
N ASN A 150 6.47 27.70 -30.12
CA ASN A 150 7.84 27.54 -29.62
C ASN A 150 8.44 28.90 -29.25
N VAL A 151 8.26 29.88 -30.12
CA VAL A 151 8.72 31.25 -29.97
C VAL A 151 8.08 31.88 -28.73
N ARG A 152 6.78 31.68 -28.46
CA ARG A 152 6.10 32.15 -27.23
C ARG A 152 6.50 31.37 -25.98
N SER A 153 6.58 30.04 -26.05
CA SER A 153 6.91 29.19 -24.89
C SER A 153 8.36 29.34 -24.41
N VAL A 154 9.32 29.49 -25.33
CA VAL A 154 10.73 29.73 -25.00
C VAL A 154 10.94 31.15 -24.46
N LYS A 155 10.10 32.14 -24.83
CA LYS A 155 10.20 33.54 -24.38
C LYS A 155 9.83 33.76 -22.93
N ILE A 156 8.78 33.12 -22.43
CA ILE A 156 8.29 33.35 -21.06
C ILE A 156 9.31 32.84 -20.02
N SER A 157 10.16 31.88 -20.40
CA SER A 157 11.14 31.27 -19.51
C SER A 157 12.61 31.56 -19.85
N SER A 158 12.91 32.32 -20.92
CA SER A 158 14.30 32.57 -21.31
C SER A 158 14.93 33.67 -20.43
N PRO A 159 16.10 33.40 -19.80
CA PRO A 159 16.81 34.41 -19.02
C PRO A 159 17.22 35.66 -19.81
N ASP A 160 17.36 35.53 -21.15
CA ASP A 160 17.78 36.63 -22.03
C ASP A 160 16.69 37.73 -22.19
N TYR A 161 15.45 37.47 -21.76
CA TYR A 161 14.30 38.37 -21.99
C TYR A 161 13.48 38.68 -20.71
N VAL A 162 14.01 38.40 -19.51
CA VAL A 162 13.28 38.47 -18.22
C VAL A 162 12.60 39.83 -17.97
N ASN A 163 13.15 40.93 -18.51
CA ASN A 163 12.62 42.28 -18.34
C ASN A 163 12.14 42.93 -19.65
N TRP A 164 11.99 42.16 -20.73
CA TRP A 164 11.56 42.69 -22.02
C TRP A 164 10.04 42.67 -22.12
N ASP A 165 9.49 43.68 -22.82
CA ASP A 165 8.11 43.63 -23.29
C ASP A 165 7.91 42.39 -24.19
N GLN A 166 6.80 41.67 -23.99
CA GLN A 166 6.56 40.40 -24.66
C GLN A 166 6.59 40.55 -26.19
N GLU A 167 5.99 41.62 -26.72
CA GLU A 167 5.89 41.83 -28.16
C GLU A 167 7.23 42.26 -28.76
N LYS A 168 8.01 43.09 -28.04
CA LYS A 168 9.38 43.42 -28.45
C LYS A 168 10.32 42.20 -28.44
N ALA A 169 10.19 41.32 -27.45
CA ALA A 169 10.94 40.05 -27.42
C ALA A 169 10.51 39.12 -28.57
N VAL A 170 9.23 39.13 -28.94
CA VAL A 170 8.74 38.43 -30.15
C VAL A 170 9.43 38.93 -31.39
N GLN A 171 9.44 40.24 -31.59
CA GLN A 171 10.00 40.85 -32.77
C GLN A 171 11.52 40.63 -32.87
N ASP A 172 12.26 40.82 -31.78
CA ASP A 172 13.71 40.56 -31.72
C ASP A 172 14.02 39.11 -32.10
N PHE A 173 13.24 38.15 -31.58
CA PHE A 173 13.47 36.74 -31.86
C PHE A 173 13.21 36.40 -33.34
N TYR A 174 12.15 36.93 -33.95
CA TYR A 174 11.92 36.77 -35.39
C TYR A 174 13.05 37.39 -36.21
N ASN A 175 13.59 38.54 -35.79
CA ASN A 175 14.76 39.14 -36.44
C ASN A 175 15.99 38.23 -36.33
N ARG A 176 16.21 37.57 -35.18
CA ARG A 176 17.28 36.57 -35.02
C ARG A 176 17.08 35.36 -35.93
N ILE A 177 15.85 34.84 -36.05
CA ILE A 177 15.54 33.74 -36.97
C ILE A 177 15.92 34.14 -38.40
N LYS A 178 15.42 35.30 -38.88
CA LYS A 178 15.73 35.82 -40.23
C LYS A 178 17.24 35.99 -40.46
N GLY A 179 17.96 36.49 -39.46
CA GLY A 179 19.41 36.62 -39.55
C GLY A 179 20.12 35.27 -39.68
N HIS A 180 19.63 34.22 -39.01
CA HIS A 180 20.20 32.88 -39.10
C HIS A 180 19.83 32.17 -40.41
N GLU A 181 18.65 32.43 -40.98
CA GLU A 181 18.19 31.86 -42.25
C GLU A 181 19.16 32.16 -43.40
N GLN A 182 19.77 33.35 -43.42
CA GLN A 182 20.73 33.76 -44.47
C GLN A 182 21.98 32.87 -44.55
N TYR A 183 22.38 32.25 -43.44
CA TYR A 183 23.60 31.46 -43.32
C TYR A 183 23.33 30.00 -42.97
N TYR A 184 22.06 29.60 -42.92
CA TYR A 184 21.67 28.24 -42.58
C TYR A 184 21.85 27.32 -43.79
N GLU A 185 22.64 26.27 -43.62
CA GLU A 185 22.93 25.27 -44.63
C GLU A 185 22.36 23.93 -44.16
N PRO A 186 21.16 23.53 -44.61
CA PRO A 186 20.57 22.24 -44.25
C PRO A 186 21.51 21.06 -44.54
N ILE A 187 21.37 19.96 -43.81
CA ILE A 187 22.26 18.80 -44.02
C ILE A 187 21.86 18.06 -45.31
N GLU A 188 22.46 18.37 -46.45
CA GLU A 188 22.21 17.61 -47.69
C GLU A 188 23.22 16.48 -47.94
N ASN A 189 24.42 16.62 -47.37
CA ASN A 189 25.54 15.73 -47.64
C ASN A 189 25.43 14.39 -46.87
N PRO A 190 25.41 13.23 -47.55
CA PRO A 190 25.33 11.91 -46.91
C PRO A 190 26.59 11.50 -46.14
N SER A 191 27.66 12.32 -46.14
CA SER A 191 28.94 12.02 -45.47
C SER A 191 28.83 11.90 -43.94
N PHE A 192 27.77 12.41 -43.32
CA PHE A 192 27.57 12.40 -41.86
C PHE A 192 26.48 11.41 -41.44
N PRO A 193 26.64 10.70 -40.31
CA PRO A 193 25.50 10.13 -39.60
C PRO A 193 24.56 11.26 -39.16
N TYR A 194 23.31 11.24 -39.61
CA TYR A 194 22.35 12.25 -39.21
C TYR A 194 20.92 11.73 -39.15
N ILE A 195 20.11 12.43 -38.36
CA ILE A 195 18.66 12.29 -38.28
C ILE A 195 18.08 13.67 -38.53
N LYS A 196 17.16 13.79 -39.50
CA LYS A 196 16.33 14.98 -39.66
C LYS A 196 14.96 14.70 -39.08
N VAL A 197 14.49 15.57 -38.22
CA VAL A 197 13.12 15.59 -37.69
C VAL A 197 12.42 16.80 -38.31
N ILE A 198 11.50 16.54 -39.24
CA ILE A 198 10.77 17.57 -39.97
C ILE A 198 9.36 17.68 -39.39
N ASN A 199 8.95 18.90 -39.08
CA ASN A 199 7.64 19.25 -38.50
C ASN A 199 7.28 18.36 -37.32
N VAL A 200 8.23 18.25 -36.38
CA VAL A 200 8.03 17.55 -35.11
C VAL A 200 7.64 16.07 -35.31
N GLY A 201 8.37 15.40 -36.21
CA GLY A 201 8.22 13.96 -36.44
C GLY A 201 7.22 13.60 -37.53
N GLN A 202 6.60 14.57 -38.21
CA GLN A 202 5.80 14.31 -39.42
C GLN A 202 6.59 13.53 -40.47
N GLN A 203 7.86 13.85 -40.62
CA GLN A 203 8.80 13.08 -41.44
C GLN A 203 10.14 12.98 -40.73
N ILE A 204 10.72 11.77 -40.75
CA ILE A 204 12.06 11.52 -40.23
C ILE A 204 12.94 10.96 -41.35
N ILE A 205 14.09 11.60 -41.57
CA ILE A 205 15.10 11.16 -42.54
C ILE A 205 16.30 10.67 -41.75
N VAL A 206 16.72 9.43 -42.01
CA VAL A 206 17.82 8.77 -41.31
C VAL A 206 18.91 8.45 -42.32
N ASN A 207 20.14 8.87 -42.03
CA ASN A 207 21.28 8.61 -42.91
C ASN A 207 22.47 8.06 -42.10
N ASN A 208 23.06 6.97 -42.60
CA ASN A 208 24.28 6.35 -42.07
C ASN A 208 24.28 6.14 -40.55
N ILE A 209 23.12 5.79 -39.99
CA ILE A 209 22.97 5.41 -38.59
C ILE A 209 23.38 3.95 -38.43
N GLN A 210 24.34 3.70 -37.54
CA GLN A 210 24.92 2.38 -37.33
C GLN A 210 25.01 2.06 -35.84
N GLY A 211 24.60 0.85 -35.47
CA GLY A 211 24.68 0.37 -34.09
C GLY A 211 23.41 0.57 -33.27
N TYR A 212 23.40 -0.09 -32.11
CA TYR A 212 22.21 -0.23 -31.27
C TYR A 212 21.71 1.11 -30.73
N LEU A 213 22.57 1.88 -30.04
CA LEU A 213 22.12 3.08 -29.33
C LEU A 213 21.55 4.14 -30.29
N GLN A 214 22.17 4.32 -31.44
CA GLN A 214 21.67 5.26 -32.47
C GLN A 214 20.33 4.80 -33.04
N SER A 215 20.14 3.49 -33.23
CA SER A 215 18.85 2.93 -33.66
C SER A 215 17.76 3.14 -32.60
N ARG A 216 18.09 3.04 -31.31
CA ARG A 216 17.17 3.39 -30.20
C ARG A 216 16.81 4.88 -30.20
N ILE A 217 17.79 5.76 -30.46
CA ILE A 217 17.57 7.20 -30.60
C ILE A 217 16.59 7.48 -31.74
N VAL A 218 16.80 6.89 -32.93
CA VAL A 218 15.87 7.01 -34.06
C VAL A 218 14.47 6.57 -33.64
N PHE A 219 14.35 5.39 -33.03
CA PHE A 219 13.06 4.86 -32.60
C PHE A 219 12.36 5.76 -31.58
N PHE A 220 13.08 6.34 -30.62
CA PHE A 220 12.52 7.30 -29.68
C PHE A 220 12.04 8.58 -30.38
N LEU A 221 12.84 9.13 -31.29
CA LEU A 221 12.47 10.33 -32.06
C LEU A 221 11.25 10.09 -32.97
N MET A 222 11.00 8.86 -33.41
CA MET A 222 9.78 8.49 -34.15
C MET A 222 8.50 8.53 -33.29
N ASN A 223 8.64 8.57 -31.96
CA ASN A 223 7.51 8.52 -31.03
C ASN A 223 7.24 9.84 -30.31
N ILE A 224 8.16 10.81 -30.36
CA ILE A 224 8.03 12.06 -29.62
C ILE A 224 7.23 13.10 -30.40
N HIS A 225 6.50 13.95 -29.69
CA HIS A 225 5.88 15.16 -30.21
C HIS A 225 6.10 16.36 -29.26
N ASN A 226 5.75 17.57 -29.72
CA ASN A 226 5.85 18.80 -28.94
C ASN A 226 4.51 19.35 -28.43
N ARG A 227 3.39 18.64 -28.69
CA ARG A 227 2.09 19.01 -28.12
C ARG A 227 2.16 18.96 -26.60
N GLN A 228 1.74 20.05 -25.96
CA GLN A 228 1.58 20.09 -24.51
C GLN A 228 0.47 19.15 -24.08
N ARG A 229 0.66 18.47 -22.94
CA ARG A 229 -0.28 17.53 -22.34
C ARG A 229 -0.04 17.49 -20.83
N THR A 230 -1.00 16.97 -20.09
CA THR A 230 -0.84 16.67 -18.67
C THR A 230 -0.86 15.17 -18.43
N ILE A 231 0.11 14.70 -17.65
CA ILE A 231 0.23 13.30 -17.25
C ILE A 231 -0.10 13.24 -15.76
N TYR A 232 -1.13 12.48 -15.41
CA TYR A 232 -1.56 12.26 -14.05
C TYR A 232 -1.11 10.88 -13.57
N PHE A 233 -0.67 10.78 -12.32
CA PHE A 233 -0.40 9.50 -11.65
C PHE A 233 -1.20 9.41 -10.36
N ALA A 234 -1.85 8.26 -10.14
CA ALA A 234 -2.56 7.97 -8.90
C ALA A 234 -2.36 6.49 -8.53
N ARG A 235 -2.27 6.19 -7.23
CA ARG A 235 -2.29 4.80 -6.76
C ARG A 235 -3.67 4.18 -6.99
N ALA A 236 -3.71 2.87 -7.19
CA ALA A 236 -4.95 2.11 -7.16
C ALA A 236 -5.48 1.99 -5.71
N GLY A 237 -6.79 2.04 -5.52
CA GLY A 237 -7.43 1.95 -4.21
C GLY A 237 -7.16 0.61 -3.52
N GLU A 238 -7.22 0.57 -2.19
CA GLU A 238 -7.00 -0.65 -1.38
C GLU A 238 -7.79 -1.88 -1.87
N ALA A 239 -7.14 -3.05 -1.89
CA ALA A 239 -7.79 -4.34 -2.17
C ALA A 239 -8.21 -5.09 -0.91
N LEU A 240 -9.09 -6.09 -1.06
CA LEU A 240 -9.52 -6.98 0.04
C LEU A 240 -8.36 -7.77 0.66
N ILE A 241 -7.35 -8.11 -0.15
CA ILE A 241 -6.11 -8.77 0.29
C ILE A 241 -4.95 -7.91 -0.19
N ASP A 242 -4.58 -6.89 0.60
CA ASP A 242 -3.61 -5.88 0.16
C ASP A 242 -2.15 -6.37 0.20
N HIS A 243 -1.82 -7.23 1.18
CA HIS A 243 -0.45 -7.72 1.39
C HIS A 243 -0.02 -8.78 0.36
N LEU A 244 -0.95 -9.55 -0.22
CA LEU A 244 -0.66 -10.63 -1.15
C LEU A 244 -0.94 -10.20 -2.59
N TYR A 245 0.07 -9.63 -3.26
CA TYR A 245 -0.12 -9.05 -4.59
C TYR A 245 -0.56 -10.10 -5.61
N LYS A 246 -0.07 -11.35 -5.53
CA LYS A 246 -0.43 -12.41 -6.47
C LYS A 246 -1.89 -12.83 -6.40
N ALA A 247 -2.58 -12.59 -5.28
CA ALA A 247 -3.99 -12.95 -5.10
C ALA A 247 -4.95 -12.27 -6.09
N ASP A 248 -4.56 -11.11 -6.65
CA ASP A 248 -5.40 -10.33 -7.58
C ASP A 248 -6.78 -10.02 -7.02
N ALA A 249 -6.82 -9.64 -5.75
CA ALA A 249 -8.06 -9.40 -5.03
C ALA A 249 -8.83 -8.18 -5.56
N ASP A 250 -10.15 -8.22 -5.41
CA ASP A 250 -11.03 -7.09 -5.70
C ASP A 250 -10.77 -5.92 -4.74
N LEU A 251 -11.26 -4.73 -5.08
CA LEU A 251 -11.19 -3.56 -4.19
C LEU A 251 -11.96 -3.82 -2.88
N SER A 252 -11.42 -3.29 -1.78
CA SER A 252 -12.15 -3.20 -0.51
C SER A 252 -13.30 -2.20 -0.63
N SER A 253 -14.21 -2.17 0.35
CA SER A 253 -15.27 -1.14 0.40
C SER A 253 -14.70 0.28 0.40
N LEU A 254 -13.58 0.47 1.08
CA LEU A 254 -12.84 1.74 1.11
C LEU A 254 -12.15 2.00 -0.24
N GLY A 255 -11.59 0.97 -0.87
CA GLY A 255 -11.00 1.06 -2.22
C GLY A 255 -12.01 1.50 -3.28
N TRP A 256 -13.25 1.02 -3.23
CA TRP A 256 -14.33 1.49 -4.12
C TRP A 256 -14.71 2.95 -3.86
N GLN A 257 -14.76 3.39 -2.60
CA GLN A 257 -15.01 4.79 -2.25
C GLN A 257 -13.88 5.70 -2.74
N TYR A 258 -12.63 5.26 -2.57
CA TYR A 258 -11.45 5.93 -3.10
C TYR A 258 -11.54 6.11 -4.62
N ALA A 259 -11.90 5.05 -5.36
CA ALA A 259 -12.03 5.09 -6.81
C ALA A 259 -13.04 6.14 -7.29
N GLN A 260 -14.21 6.18 -6.65
CA GLN A 260 -15.24 7.19 -6.92
C GLN A 260 -14.76 8.61 -6.58
N LYS A 261 -14.08 8.77 -5.44
CA LYS A 261 -13.54 10.06 -5.00
C LYS A 261 -12.45 10.56 -5.96
N LEU A 262 -11.52 9.71 -6.37
CA LEU A 262 -10.47 10.03 -7.35
C LEU A 262 -11.07 10.51 -8.67
N CYS A 263 -12.07 9.80 -9.20
CA CYS A 263 -12.74 10.19 -10.44
C CYS A 263 -13.39 11.56 -10.32
N LYS A 264 -14.22 11.76 -9.28
CA LYS A 264 -14.89 13.04 -9.04
C LYS A 264 -13.90 14.18 -8.83
N PHE A 265 -12.86 13.93 -8.04
CA PHE A 265 -11.83 14.92 -7.75
C PHE A 265 -11.09 15.36 -9.01
N LEU A 266 -10.59 14.41 -9.82
CA LEU A 266 -9.86 14.76 -11.04
C LEU A 266 -10.74 15.48 -12.06
N MET A 267 -12.01 15.08 -12.22
CA MET A 267 -12.95 15.80 -13.09
C MET A 267 -13.15 17.24 -12.63
N GLN A 268 -13.37 17.45 -11.34
CA GLN A 268 -13.53 18.79 -10.76
C GLN A 268 -12.24 19.63 -10.92
N HIS A 269 -11.08 19.05 -10.60
CA HIS A 269 -9.77 19.72 -10.75
C HIS A 269 -9.55 20.23 -12.19
N ARG A 270 -9.93 19.42 -13.18
CA ARG A 270 -9.83 19.78 -14.60
C ARG A 270 -10.86 20.84 -15.03
N GLU A 271 -12.05 20.84 -14.44
CA GLU A 271 -13.08 21.86 -14.67
C GLU A 271 -12.64 23.21 -14.11
N GLU A 272 -12.15 23.24 -12.87
CA GLU A 272 -11.62 24.44 -12.22
C GLU A 272 -10.45 25.04 -13.03
N ALA A 273 -9.56 24.20 -13.55
CA ALA A 273 -8.48 24.62 -14.43
C ALA A 273 -9.01 25.25 -15.75
N ALA A 274 -10.07 24.68 -16.33
CA ALA A 274 -10.72 25.20 -17.52
C ALA A 274 -11.40 26.56 -17.27
N GLU A 275 -12.16 26.68 -16.18
CA GLU A 275 -12.80 27.93 -15.77
C GLU A 275 -11.77 29.04 -15.50
N ALA A 276 -10.68 28.70 -14.79
CA ALA A 276 -9.59 29.63 -14.52
C ALA A 276 -8.90 30.10 -15.81
N SER A 277 -8.74 29.23 -16.81
CA SER A 277 -8.16 29.63 -18.10
C SER A 277 -9.09 30.54 -18.91
N VAL A 278 -10.41 30.26 -18.90
CA VAL A 278 -11.44 31.14 -19.51
C VAL A 278 -11.49 32.50 -18.83
N GLN A 279 -11.39 32.55 -17.50
CA GLN A 279 -11.41 33.79 -16.75
C GLN A 279 -10.17 34.64 -17.03
N ARG A 280 -8.97 34.05 -17.01
CA ARG A 280 -7.73 34.73 -17.40
C ARG A 280 -7.79 35.32 -18.81
N ALA A 281 -8.41 34.60 -19.76
CA ALA A 281 -8.58 35.09 -21.12
C ALA A 281 -9.48 36.33 -21.19
N LYS A 282 -10.53 36.42 -20.37
CA LYS A 282 -11.38 37.64 -20.27
C LYS A 282 -10.60 38.85 -19.73
N GLU A 283 -9.58 38.61 -18.93
CA GLU A 283 -8.67 39.63 -18.38
C GLU A 283 -7.53 40.00 -19.35
N GLY A 284 -7.56 39.47 -20.59
CA GLY A 284 -6.54 39.73 -21.62
C GLY A 284 -5.25 38.93 -21.43
N ILE A 285 -5.22 37.98 -20.50
CA ILE A 285 -4.06 37.12 -20.26
C ILE A 285 -4.15 35.93 -21.23
N LEU A 286 -3.15 35.82 -22.10
CA LEU A 286 -3.05 34.74 -23.08
C LEU A 286 -2.77 33.38 -22.41
N THR A 287 -3.41 32.33 -22.90
CA THR A 287 -3.16 30.95 -22.48
C THR A 287 -1.77 30.49 -22.94
N PRO A 288 -0.94 29.91 -22.04
CA PRO A 288 0.33 29.33 -22.42
C PRO A 288 0.15 28.25 -23.50
N GLY A 289 0.90 28.33 -24.60
CA GLY A 289 0.80 27.36 -25.70
C GLY A 289 -0.30 27.62 -26.74
N GLY A 290 -1.08 28.70 -26.60
CA GLY A 290 -1.99 29.18 -27.65
C GLY A 290 -3.22 28.32 -27.90
N HIS A 291 -3.63 27.50 -26.91
CA HIS A 291 -4.87 26.73 -26.98
C HIS A 291 -6.09 27.61 -26.68
N THR A 292 -7.26 27.19 -27.15
CA THR A 292 -8.53 27.81 -26.74
C THR A 292 -8.68 27.72 -25.22
N PRO A 293 -9.09 28.80 -24.53
CA PRO A 293 -9.39 28.74 -23.10
C PRO A 293 -10.44 27.66 -22.83
N GLY A 294 -10.21 26.84 -21.81
CA GLY A 294 -11.00 25.67 -21.43
C GLY A 294 -10.57 24.35 -22.07
N THR A 295 -9.67 24.37 -23.08
CA THR A 295 -9.23 23.18 -23.82
C THR A 295 -7.71 22.92 -23.68
N GLY A 296 -7.07 23.55 -22.70
CA GLY A 296 -5.64 23.40 -22.43
C GLY A 296 -5.24 22.04 -21.85
N PRO A 297 -3.93 21.77 -21.74
CA PRO A 297 -3.41 20.64 -20.99
C PRO A 297 -3.95 20.65 -19.55
N GLY A 298 -4.59 19.54 -19.14
CA GLY A 298 -5.17 19.39 -17.81
C GLY A 298 -6.51 20.11 -17.62
N GLU A 299 -7.09 20.69 -18.67
CA GLU A 299 -8.39 21.35 -18.62
C GLU A 299 -9.50 20.39 -19.11
N ALA A 300 -10.72 20.54 -18.60
CA ALA A 300 -11.84 19.62 -18.86
C ALA A 300 -12.21 19.51 -20.35
N GLY A 301 -12.04 20.58 -21.14
CA GLY A 301 -12.30 20.56 -22.59
C GLY A 301 -11.27 19.77 -23.40
N ARG A 302 -10.21 19.25 -22.77
CA ARG A 302 -9.24 18.37 -23.41
C ARG A 302 -9.61 16.90 -23.21
N THR A 303 -9.35 16.05 -24.20
CA THR A 303 -9.55 14.61 -24.06
C THR A 303 -8.49 14.01 -23.11
N MET A 304 -8.91 13.08 -22.25
CA MET A 304 -8.04 12.33 -21.36
C MET A 304 -8.27 10.81 -21.54
N GLU A 305 -7.19 10.04 -21.53
CA GLU A 305 -7.23 8.56 -21.49
C GLU A 305 -6.81 8.06 -20.11
N VAL A 306 -7.32 6.91 -19.68
CA VAL A 306 -6.99 6.29 -18.39
C VAL A 306 -6.28 4.97 -18.63
N TRP A 307 -5.07 4.81 -18.12
CA TRP A 307 -4.24 3.62 -18.30
C TRP A 307 -4.09 2.86 -16.99
N THR A 308 -4.26 1.55 -17.05
CA THR A 308 -4.20 0.66 -15.88
C THR A 308 -3.39 -0.58 -16.17
N SER A 309 -2.97 -1.28 -15.10
CA SER A 309 -2.63 -2.70 -15.25
C SER A 309 -3.88 -3.53 -15.54
N ALA A 310 -3.70 -4.73 -16.09
CA ALA A 310 -4.78 -5.72 -16.25
C ALA A 310 -5.18 -6.39 -14.91
N ARG A 311 -4.61 -5.96 -13.78
CA ARG A 311 -4.90 -6.52 -12.44
C ARG A 311 -6.13 -5.82 -11.87
N LYS A 312 -6.94 -6.60 -11.15
CA LYS A 312 -8.27 -6.16 -10.69
C LYS A 312 -8.22 -4.86 -9.91
N ARG A 313 -7.29 -4.72 -8.96
CA ARG A 313 -7.16 -3.52 -8.13
C ARG A 313 -7.03 -2.23 -8.97
N SER A 314 -6.16 -2.22 -9.99
CA SER A 314 -6.00 -1.05 -10.88
C SER A 314 -7.19 -0.88 -11.82
N ALA A 315 -7.64 -1.96 -12.47
CA ALA A 315 -8.75 -1.92 -13.42
C ALA A 315 -10.05 -1.46 -12.74
N HIS A 316 -10.37 -1.98 -11.56
CA HIS A 316 -11.55 -1.63 -10.79
C HIS A 316 -11.50 -0.19 -10.28
N THR A 317 -10.32 0.34 -9.95
CA THR A 317 -10.17 1.76 -9.60
C THR A 317 -10.54 2.65 -10.80
N ALA A 318 -10.24 2.22 -12.02
CA ALA A 318 -10.57 2.96 -13.24
C ALA A 318 -12.03 2.79 -13.71
N LEU A 319 -12.81 1.87 -13.14
CA LEU A 319 -14.22 1.69 -13.54
C LEU A 319 -15.05 2.96 -13.33
N ALA A 320 -14.78 3.71 -12.25
CA ALA A 320 -15.43 5.00 -12.03
C ALA A 320 -15.23 5.98 -13.20
N PHE A 321 -14.07 5.93 -13.87
CA PHE A 321 -13.80 6.73 -15.06
C PHE A 321 -14.48 6.16 -16.31
N ALA A 322 -14.50 4.83 -16.47
CA ALA A 322 -15.23 4.18 -17.56
C ALA A 322 -16.73 4.53 -17.53
N ASP A 323 -17.33 4.55 -16.33
CA ASP A 323 -18.74 4.93 -16.11
C ASP A 323 -19.03 6.39 -16.52
N GLN A 324 -18.01 7.26 -16.47
CA GLN A 324 -18.08 8.65 -16.95
C GLN A 324 -17.72 8.79 -18.44
N GLY A 325 -17.54 7.68 -19.17
CA GLY A 325 -17.26 7.66 -20.60
C GLY A 325 -15.80 7.86 -20.98
N TYR A 326 -14.87 7.85 -20.02
CA TYR A 326 -13.43 7.90 -20.34
C TYR A 326 -12.95 6.60 -20.95
N ARG A 327 -12.02 6.71 -21.91
CA ARG A 327 -11.37 5.55 -22.51
C ARG A 327 -10.37 4.94 -21.53
N VAL A 328 -10.72 3.79 -20.97
CA VAL A 328 -9.83 2.98 -20.12
C VAL A 328 -9.05 1.99 -20.98
N ILE A 329 -7.74 1.94 -20.76
CA ILE A 329 -6.77 1.20 -21.56
C ILE A 329 -5.93 0.33 -20.62
N GLU A 330 -6.14 -0.98 -20.68
CA GLU A 330 -5.37 -1.93 -19.88
C GLU A 330 -4.03 -2.30 -20.56
N ARG A 331 -2.98 -2.40 -19.76
CA ARG A 331 -1.63 -2.79 -20.17
C ARG A 331 -1.03 -3.75 -19.15
N SER A 332 -0.70 -4.98 -19.56
CA SER A 332 -0.05 -5.95 -18.67
C SER A 332 1.30 -5.45 -18.16
N GLN A 333 2.00 -4.60 -18.93
CA GLN A 333 3.27 -3.98 -18.56
C GLN A 333 3.16 -2.99 -17.40
N LEU A 334 1.96 -2.51 -17.06
CA LEU A 334 1.72 -1.65 -15.89
C LEU A 334 1.48 -2.44 -14.59
N SER A 335 1.59 -3.77 -14.61
CA SER A 335 1.49 -4.60 -13.39
C SER A 335 2.62 -4.26 -12.41
N GLU A 336 2.37 -4.37 -11.10
CA GLU A 336 3.36 -4.10 -10.05
C GLU A 336 4.58 -5.01 -10.23
N ILE A 337 5.70 -4.61 -9.62
CA ILE A 337 6.88 -5.45 -9.52
C ILE A 337 6.48 -6.83 -8.96
N ASN A 338 6.84 -7.91 -9.66
CA ASN A 338 6.55 -9.25 -9.18
C ASN A 338 7.35 -9.53 -7.89
N PRO A 339 6.71 -9.74 -6.74
CA PRO A 339 7.41 -9.93 -5.47
C PRO A 339 8.07 -11.32 -5.33
N GLY A 340 7.82 -12.27 -6.23
CA GLY A 340 8.48 -13.58 -6.18
C GLY A 340 8.19 -14.35 -4.89
N VAL A 341 9.21 -14.91 -4.24
CA VAL A 341 9.02 -15.68 -2.99
C VAL A 341 8.69 -14.84 -1.77
N VAL A 342 8.87 -13.52 -1.84
CA VAL A 342 8.61 -12.61 -0.71
C VAL A 342 7.22 -11.98 -0.76
N ASP A 343 6.34 -12.47 -1.63
CA ASP A 343 4.95 -12.00 -1.68
C ASP A 343 4.22 -12.26 -0.36
N GLY A 344 3.47 -11.27 0.13
CA GLY A 344 2.76 -11.37 1.40
C GLY A 344 3.61 -11.22 2.66
N LEU A 345 4.95 -11.12 2.55
CA LEU A 345 5.83 -10.99 3.72
C LEU A 345 6.09 -9.53 4.09
N THR A 346 6.20 -9.25 5.39
CA THR A 346 6.62 -7.92 5.87
C THR A 346 8.13 -7.72 5.71
N PRO A 347 8.63 -6.47 5.71
CA PRO A 347 10.07 -6.21 5.70
C PRO A 347 10.84 -6.94 6.81
N GLU A 348 10.27 -7.04 8.00
CA GLU A 348 10.83 -7.74 9.15
C GLU A 348 10.95 -9.24 8.85
N GLU A 349 9.87 -9.87 8.38
CA GLU A 349 9.87 -11.29 8.01
C GLU A 349 10.85 -11.59 6.87
N ILE A 350 10.97 -10.70 5.88
CA ILE A 350 11.93 -10.84 4.78
C ILE A 350 13.36 -10.79 5.34
N SER A 351 13.63 -9.85 6.25
CA SER A 351 14.96 -9.71 6.86
C SER A 351 15.36 -10.92 7.71
N GLU A 352 14.40 -11.54 8.39
CA GLU A 352 14.62 -12.74 9.21
C GLU A 352 14.74 -14.01 8.35
N ARG A 353 13.86 -14.18 7.35
CA ARG A 353 13.82 -15.39 6.51
C ARG A 353 14.88 -15.42 5.40
N PHE A 354 15.27 -14.25 4.90
CA PHE A 354 16.24 -14.10 3.81
C PHE A 354 17.32 -13.05 4.14
N PRO A 355 18.10 -13.21 5.23
CA PRO A 355 19.03 -12.18 5.71
C PRO A 355 20.09 -11.79 4.66
N ASP A 356 20.64 -12.77 3.95
CA ASP A 356 21.63 -12.52 2.89
C ASP A 356 21.03 -11.73 1.71
N GLU A 357 19.77 -12.01 1.34
CA GLU A 357 19.09 -11.28 0.27
C GLU A 357 18.69 -9.88 0.74
N TRP A 358 18.29 -9.74 2.01
CA TRP A 358 18.00 -8.45 2.63
C TRP A 358 19.23 -7.54 2.64
N GLU A 359 20.40 -8.04 3.01
CA GLU A 359 21.65 -7.26 2.96
C GLU A 359 21.98 -6.82 1.53
N LYS A 360 21.84 -7.73 0.54
CA LYS A 360 22.02 -7.39 -0.88
C LYS A 360 21.02 -6.34 -1.34
N LYS A 361 19.76 -6.41 -0.89
CA LYS A 361 18.71 -5.44 -1.21
C LYS A 361 19.04 -4.05 -0.67
N ILE A 362 19.54 -3.95 0.56
CA ILE A 362 19.98 -2.67 1.14
C ILE A 362 21.14 -2.08 0.34
N LYS A 363 22.09 -2.93 -0.08
CA LYS A 363 23.27 -2.50 -0.84
C LYS A 363 22.94 -2.04 -2.26
N ASP A 364 22.00 -2.69 -2.94
CA ASP A 364 21.56 -2.34 -4.29
C ASP A 364 20.03 -2.42 -4.43
N PRO A 365 19.28 -1.40 -3.94
CA PRO A 365 17.82 -1.45 -3.93
C PRO A 365 17.22 -1.41 -5.34
N TYR A 366 17.96 -0.96 -6.36
CA TYR A 366 17.48 -0.89 -7.74
C TYR A 366 17.67 -2.21 -8.49
N GLY A 367 18.88 -2.78 -8.43
CA GLY A 367 19.25 -3.99 -9.17
C GLY A 367 18.94 -5.30 -8.46
N HIS A 368 18.73 -5.28 -7.14
CA HIS A 368 18.48 -6.50 -6.39
C HIS A 368 17.16 -7.18 -6.79
N ARG A 369 17.23 -8.50 -6.97
CA ARG A 369 16.12 -9.37 -7.32
C ARG A 369 16.02 -10.53 -6.33
N TYR A 370 14.95 -10.58 -5.56
CA TYR A 370 14.63 -11.74 -4.72
C TYR A 370 14.37 -12.99 -5.59
N PRO A 371 14.47 -14.21 -5.05
CA PRO A 371 14.20 -15.42 -5.81
C PRO A 371 12.81 -15.38 -6.48
N ARG A 372 12.77 -15.65 -7.79
CA ARG A 372 11.56 -15.63 -8.62
C ARG A 372 10.83 -14.26 -8.66
N ALA A 373 11.47 -13.18 -8.23
CA ALA A 373 10.94 -11.82 -8.25
C ALA A 373 11.43 -11.02 -9.46
N GLU A 374 10.91 -9.80 -9.62
CA GLU A 374 11.48 -8.73 -10.45
C GLU A 374 12.28 -7.75 -9.58
N SER A 375 13.26 -7.08 -10.17
CA SER A 375 13.92 -5.89 -9.63
C SER A 375 13.33 -4.60 -10.24
N TYR A 376 13.69 -3.42 -9.71
CA TYR A 376 13.32 -2.16 -10.37
C TYR A 376 13.94 -2.05 -11.76
N HIS A 377 15.11 -2.65 -11.97
CA HIS A 377 15.72 -2.77 -13.27
C HIS A 377 14.84 -3.58 -14.25
N ASP A 378 14.36 -4.75 -13.83
CA ASP A 378 13.45 -5.58 -14.65
C ASP A 378 12.16 -4.83 -14.99
N LEU A 379 11.58 -4.17 -13.99
CA LEU A 379 10.40 -3.33 -14.15
C LEU A 379 10.64 -2.18 -15.14
N SER A 380 11.78 -1.49 -15.05
CA SER A 380 12.13 -0.41 -15.99
C SER A 380 12.26 -0.91 -17.44
N ILE A 381 12.81 -2.11 -17.66
CA ILE A 381 12.85 -2.73 -19.00
C ILE A 381 11.42 -2.99 -19.49
N ARG A 382 10.58 -3.58 -18.63
CA ARG A 382 9.18 -3.90 -18.94
C ARG A 382 8.33 -2.67 -19.25
N LEU A 383 8.63 -1.53 -18.64
CA LEU A 383 7.93 -0.26 -18.83
C LEU A 383 8.38 0.53 -20.06
N GLU A 384 9.44 0.10 -20.77
CA GLU A 384 9.92 0.83 -21.94
C GLU A 384 8.86 1.02 -23.05
N PRO A 385 8.05 0.00 -23.42
CA PRO A 385 6.94 0.20 -24.37
C PRO A 385 5.91 1.23 -23.89
N ILE A 386 5.65 1.27 -22.59
CA ILE A 386 4.73 2.25 -21.98
C ILE A 386 5.28 3.67 -22.08
N ILE A 387 6.59 3.85 -21.91
CA ILE A 387 7.24 5.15 -22.12
C ILE A 387 7.07 5.62 -23.56
N PHE A 388 7.23 4.74 -24.56
CA PHE A 388 7.01 5.12 -25.96
C PHE A 388 5.55 5.48 -26.24
N GLU A 389 4.59 4.74 -25.68
CA GLU A 389 3.18 5.10 -25.78
C GLU A 389 2.92 6.45 -25.11
N LEU A 390 3.51 6.71 -23.93
CA LEU A 390 3.34 7.94 -23.17
C LEU A 390 3.92 9.17 -23.90
N GLU A 391 5.03 9.00 -24.61
CA GLU A 391 5.63 10.06 -25.44
C GLU A 391 4.87 10.29 -26.76
N ARG A 392 4.11 9.29 -27.22
CA ARG A 392 3.24 9.38 -28.41
C ARG A 392 1.85 9.95 -28.08
N ALA A 393 1.40 9.83 -26.83
CA ALA A 393 0.07 10.23 -26.40
C ALA A 393 -0.11 11.76 -26.48
N THR A 394 -0.95 12.23 -27.40
CA THR A 394 -1.22 13.66 -27.56
C THR A 394 -2.33 14.20 -26.64
N SER A 395 -3.14 13.30 -26.08
CA SER A 395 -4.17 13.60 -25.07
C SER A 395 -3.54 13.72 -23.68
N ASP A 396 -4.33 14.17 -22.71
CA ASP A 396 -3.95 13.99 -21.31
C ASP A 396 -4.05 12.50 -20.96
N VAL A 397 -3.25 12.05 -19.99
CA VAL A 397 -3.19 10.63 -19.60
C VAL A 397 -3.24 10.53 -18.09
N LEU A 398 -4.14 9.71 -17.55
CA LEU A 398 -4.12 9.28 -16.16
C LEU A 398 -3.58 7.85 -16.08
N ILE A 399 -2.54 7.62 -15.29
CA ILE A 399 -2.02 6.27 -15.00
C ILE A 399 -2.42 5.88 -13.58
N VAL A 400 -3.28 4.86 -13.46
CA VAL A 400 -3.67 4.26 -12.18
C VAL A 400 -2.88 2.97 -11.96
N GLY A 401 -1.95 3.01 -11.02
CA GLY A 401 -0.95 1.95 -10.84
C GLY A 401 -0.61 1.64 -9.40
N GLN A 402 0.40 0.79 -9.21
CA GLN A 402 0.98 0.48 -7.90
C GLN A 402 2.31 1.21 -7.71
N SER A 403 2.78 1.23 -6.46
CA SER A 403 3.90 2.06 -6.03
C SER A 403 5.13 1.93 -6.93
N SER A 404 5.62 0.73 -7.25
CA SER A 404 6.90 0.60 -7.96
C SER A 404 6.79 1.01 -9.42
N VAL A 405 5.66 0.74 -10.08
CA VAL A 405 5.37 1.18 -11.45
C VAL A 405 5.31 2.71 -11.53
N LEU A 406 4.58 3.33 -10.61
CA LEU A 406 4.45 4.79 -10.57
C LEU A 406 5.82 5.45 -10.30
N ARG A 407 6.60 4.92 -9.35
CA ARG A 407 7.98 5.38 -9.09
C ARG A 407 8.84 5.37 -10.36
N CYS A 408 8.80 4.28 -11.12
CA CYS A 408 9.54 4.15 -12.38
C CYS A 408 9.14 5.22 -13.41
N LEU A 409 7.84 5.42 -13.64
CA LEU A 409 7.35 6.38 -14.64
C LEU A 409 7.55 7.83 -14.21
N ILE A 410 7.34 8.15 -12.93
CA ILE A 410 7.64 9.45 -12.32
C ILE A 410 9.14 9.74 -12.44
N ALA A 411 10.00 8.76 -12.13
CA ALA A 411 11.44 8.90 -12.28
C ALA A 411 11.87 9.15 -13.72
N TYR A 412 11.26 8.44 -14.68
CA TYR A 412 11.45 8.70 -16.10
C TYR A 412 11.15 10.18 -16.39
N CYS A 413 9.92 10.62 -16.12
CA CYS A 413 9.44 11.98 -16.34
C CYS A 413 10.36 13.07 -15.74
N GLN A 414 10.84 12.86 -14.52
CA GLN A 414 11.75 13.75 -13.80
C GLN A 414 13.23 13.63 -14.23
N GLY A 415 13.59 12.62 -15.02
CA GLY A 415 14.99 12.35 -15.41
C GLY A 415 15.89 11.91 -14.25
N ARG A 416 15.31 11.23 -13.24
CA ARG A 416 16.04 10.75 -12.05
C ARG A 416 17.00 9.62 -12.38
N LYS A 417 18.01 9.44 -11.53
CA LYS A 417 18.96 8.32 -11.62
C LYS A 417 18.29 7.03 -11.17
N PRO A 418 18.71 5.86 -11.71
CA PRO A 418 18.16 4.57 -11.32
C PRO A 418 18.12 4.29 -9.81
N GLN A 419 19.16 4.69 -9.07
CA GLN A 419 19.23 4.47 -7.62
C GLN A 419 18.25 5.32 -6.80
N GLU A 420 17.73 6.40 -7.39
CA GLU A 420 16.76 7.28 -6.73
C GLU A 420 15.33 6.75 -6.88
N ILE A 421 15.09 5.84 -7.84
CA ILE A 421 13.76 5.29 -8.14
C ILE A 421 13.10 4.61 -6.94
N PRO A 422 13.77 3.68 -6.22
CA PRO A 422 13.14 2.99 -5.10
C PRO A 422 12.74 3.94 -3.94
N GLY A 423 13.38 5.11 -3.85
CA GLY A 423 13.14 6.10 -2.80
C GLY A 423 12.01 7.09 -3.09
N ILE A 424 11.43 7.08 -4.28
CA ILE A 424 10.29 7.97 -4.61
C ILE A 424 9.07 7.52 -3.81
N GLN A 425 8.49 8.40 -3.00
CA GLN A 425 7.28 8.11 -2.24
C GLN A 425 6.06 8.53 -3.03
N VAL A 426 5.13 7.61 -3.26
CA VAL A 426 3.84 7.86 -3.90
C VAL A 426 2.77 7.33 -2.96
N LYS A 427 1.99 8.22 -2.34
CA LYS A 427 0.98 7.82 -1.36
C LYS A 427 -0.37 7.54 -2.01
N GLU A 428 -1.20 6.77 -1.31
CA GLU A 428 -2.61 6.65 -1.66
C GLU A 428 -3.31 7.97 -1.29
N GLY A 429 -4.09 8.53 -2.21
CA GLY A 429 -4.77 9.82 -2.02
C GLY A 429 -4.03 11.07 -2.49
N GLU A 430 -2.84 10.90 -3.06
CA GLU A 430 -2.14 11.93 -3.82
C GLU A 430 -2.44 11.77 -5.32
N LEU A 431 -2.78 12.88 -5.99
CA LEU A 431 -2.78 13.00 -7.44
C LEU A 431 -1.51 13.75 -7.86
N TRP A 432 -0.64 13.07 -8.61
CA TRP A 432 0.57 13.67 -9.16
C TRP A 432 0.28 14.19 -10.56
N GLU A 433 0.50 15.47 -10.79
CA GLU A 433 0.30 16.15 -12.06
C GLU A 433 1.66 16.54 -12.65
N MET A 434 1.91 16.08 -13.88
CA MET A 434 3.16 16.32 -14.59
C MET A 434 2.91 16.95 -15.97
N VAL A 435 3.48 18.12 -16.18
CA VAL A 435 3.32 18.89 -17.43
C VAL A 435 4.68 19.09 -18.09
N PRO A 436 4.95 18.51 -19.28
CA PRO A 436 6.19 18.73 -20.00
C PRO A 436 6.38 20.21 -20.34
N LYS A 437 7.58 20.73 -20.08
CA LYS A 437 8.02 22.10 -20.41
C LYS A 437 9.28 22.05 -21.28
N ALA A 438 9.66 23.18 -21.86
CA ALA A 438 10.84 23.26 -22.74
C ALA A 438 12.16 22.84 -22.06
N TYR A 439 12.28 23.09 -20.75
CA TYR A 439 13.48 22.82 -19.93
C TYR A 439 13.27 21.73 -18.87
N GLY A 440 12.26 20.87 -19.02
CA GLY A 440 12.01 19.79 -18.06
C GLY A 440 10.53 19.47 -17.86
N MET A 441 10.14 19.28 -16.59
CA MET A 441 8.80 18.89 -16.19
C MET A 441 8.32 19.82 -15.07
N ALA A 442 7.13 20.40 -15.21
CA ALA A 442 6.44 21.04 -14.09
C ALA A 442 5.67 19.95 -13.33
N GLU A 443 5.72 20.02 -12.00
CA GLU A 443 5.14 19.02 -11.10
C GLU A 443 4.25 19.71 -10.08
N ASN A 444 3.09 19.12 -9.84
CA ASN A 444 2.16 19.50 -8.78
C ASN A 444 1.59 18.23 -8.14
N ILE A 445 1.48 18.20 -6.82
CA ILE A 445 0.90 17.07 -6.08
C ILE A 445 -0.27 17.61 -5.28
N VAL A 446 -1.44 17.01 -5.48
CA VAL A 446 -2.66 17.42 -4.78
C VAL A 446 -3.21 16.25 -3.99
N GLU A 447 -3.35 16.45 -2.67
CA GLU A 447 -3.97 15.47 -1.78
C GLU A 447 -5.51 15.61 -1.84
N PHE A 448 -6.21 14.51 -2.04
CA PHE A 448 -7.68 14.49 -2.15
C PHE A 448 -8.36 13.44 -1.26
N TRP A 449 -7.55 12.59 -0.60
CA TRP A 449 -8.01 11.46 0.18
C TRP A 449 -7.02 11.15 1.30
N ASP A 450 -7.54 10.95 2.51
CA ASP A 450 -6.77 10.49 3.67
C ASP A 450 -7.30 9.13 4.10
N GLN A 451 -6.55 8.08 3.77
CA GLN A 451 -6.99 6.71 4.03
C GLN A 451 -7.19 6.42 5.53
N ALA A 452 -6.35 6.97 6.41
CA ALA A 452 -6.45 6.72 7.85
C ALA A 452 -7.71 7.37 8.42
N LYS A 453 -7.95 8.63 8.02
CA LYS A 453 -9.15 9.35 8.41
C LYS A 453 -10.41 8.73 7.83
N GLU A 454 -10.40 8.28 6.58
CA GLU A 454 -11.60 7.67 5.98
C GLU A 454 -11.88 6.27 6.55
N ARG A 455 -10.85 5.51 6.96
CA ARG A 455 -11.05 4.31 7.80
C ARG A 455 -11.76 4.66 9.10
N GLN A 456 -11.24 5.66 9.83
CA GLN A 456 -11.84 6.12 11.08
C GLN A 456 -13.29 6.58 10.86
N ASN A 457 -13.56 7.40 9.83
CA ASN A 457 -14.90 7.88 9.51
C ASN A 457 -15.87 6.75 9.17
N ARG A 458 -15.43 5.77 8.39
CA ARG A 458 -16.22 4.58 8.05
C ARG A 458 -16.58 3.83 9.33
N ASP A 459 -15.60 3.62 10.20
CA ASP A 459 -15.78 2.91 11.46
C ASP A 459 -16.73 3.71 12.38
N GLU A 460 -16.57 5.03 12.49
CA GLU A 460 -17.46 5.92 13.24
C GLU A 460 -18.89 6.00 12.69
N ALA A 461 -19.05 6.10 11.36
CA ALA A 461 -20.36 6.13 10.70
C ALA A 461 -21.11 4.83 10.94
N TYR A 462 -20.41 3.70 10.86
CA TYR A 462 -20.94 2.40 11.23
C TYR A 462 -21.42 2.35 12.69
N TYR A 463 -20.62 2.85 13.63
CA TYR A 463 -21.05 2.95 15.03
C TYR A 463 -22.23 3.94 15.22
N ARG A 464 -22.35 4.99 14.41
CA ARG A 464 -23.43 5.98 14.46
C ARG A 464 -24.75 5.44 13.90
N GLU A 465 -24.72 4.76 12.75
CA GLU A 465 -25.91 4.12 12.16
C GLU A 465 -26.45 3.03 13.09
N ARG A 466 -25.56 2.29 13.76
CA ARG A 466 -25.93 1.36 14.83
C ARG A 466 -26.62 2.07 16.00
N ARG A 467 -26.09 3.21 16.48
CA ARG A 467 -26.73 4.03 17.54
C ARG A 467 -28.12 4.53 17.13
N LEU A 468 -28.32 4.89 15.86
CA LEU A 468 -29.62 5.34 15.35
C LEU A 468 -30.61 4.18 15.19
N SER A 469 -30.13 3.02 14.73
CA SER A 469 -30.91 1.78 14.68
C SER A 469 -31.35 1.32 16.06
N ASP A 470 -30.46 1.39 17.05
CA ASP A 470 -30.76 1.05 18.46
C ASP A 470 -31.80 2.03 19.06
N LYS A 471 -31.69 3.33 18.72
CA LYS A 471 -32.63 4.37 19.16
C LYS A 471 -34.02 4.25 18.50
N ALA A 472 -34.08 3.85 17.23
CA ALA A 472 -35.32 3.57 16.51
C ALA A 472 -36.03 2.31 17.00
N ALA A 473 -35.29 1.35 17.56
CA ALA A 473 -35.82 0.15 18.20
C ALA A 473 -36.37 0.38 19.63
N GLY A 474 -36.46 1.62 20.10
CA GLY A 474 -37.03 1.95 21.41
C GLY A 474 -36.10 1.69 22.61
N LEU A 475 -34.82 1.42 22.38
CA LEU A 475 -33.82 1.27 23.44
C LEU A 475 -33.35 2.66 23.91
N SER A 476 -34.15 3.32 24.75
CA SER A 476 -33.75 4.55 25.43
C SER A 476 -32.97 4.23 26.70
N LEU A 477 -31.64 4.29 26.63
CA LEU A 477 -30.78 4.29 27.81
C LEU A 477 -30.07 5.64 27.94
N SER A 478 -30.01 6.17 29.16
CA SER A 478 -29.36 7.46 29.43
C SER A 478 -27.84 7.35 29.28
N ASN A 479 -27.17 8.45 28.91
CA ASN A 479 -25.70 8.50 28.77
C ASN A 479 -24.95 8.15 30.07
N ALA A 480 -25.60 8.25 31.24
CA ALA A 480 -25.05 7.80 32.52
C ALA A 480 -25.10 6.27 32.69
N GLN A 481 -26.10 5.58 32.09
CA GLN A 481 -26.17 4.11 32.08
C GLN A 481 -25.25 3.48 31.02
N LEU A 482 -24.89 4.22 29.97
CA LEU A 482 -23.90 3.79 28.96
C LEU A 482 -22.44 3.87 29.43
N LYS A 483 -22.18 4.54 30.56
CA LYS A 483 -20.85 4.61 31.19
C LYS A 483 -20.51 3.41 32.07
N MET A 484 -21.44 2.48 32.32
CA MET A 484 -21.05 1.14 32.77
C MET A 484 -20.40 0.43 31.59
N GLN A 485 -19.06 0.42 31.58
CA GLN A 485 -18.19 -0.10 30.53
C GLN A 485 -18.67 -1.49 30.08
N ARG A 486 -19.22 -1.59 28.85
CA ARG A 486 -19.66 -2.88 28.31
C ARG A 486 -18.43 -3.74 28.05
N ARG A 487 -18.45 -4.99 28.52
CA ARG A 487 -17.48 -6.03 28.15
C ARG A 487 -17.33 -6.08 26.62
N VAL A 488 -16.09 -6.20 26.16
CA VAL A 488 -15.72 -6.42 24.75
C VAL A 488 -15.35 -7.89 24.58
N SER A 489 -15.73 -8.49 23.45
CA SER A 489 -15.32 -9.85 23.11
C SER A 489 -13.79 -9.95 23.00
N LEU A 490 -13.22 -10.97 23.62
CA LEU A 490 -11.78 -11.21 23.61
C LEU A 490 -11.41 -12.37 22.67
N PHE A 491 -10.16 -12.36 22.24
CA PHE A 491 -9.53 -13.54 21.66
C PHE A 491 -9.22 -14.55 22.78
N ARG A 492 -9.58 -15.81 22.57
CA ARG A 492 -9.24 -16.96 23.43
C ARG A 492 -8.33 -17.93 22.66
N PRO A 493 -7.11 -18.21 23.13
CA PRO A 493 -6.19 -19.07 22.39
C PRO A 493 -6.59 -20.56 22.47
N CYS A 494 -6.15 -21.37 21.51
CA CYS A 494 -6.45 -22.80 21.49
C CYS A 494 -5.22 -23.64 21.18
N ILE A 495 -5.16 -24.89 21.66
CA ILE A 495 -4.14 -25.88 21.30
C ILE A 495 -4.84 -27.21 21.00
N ASP A 496 -5.01 -27.49 19.72
CA ASP A 496 -5.62 -28.74 19.26
C ASP A 496 -4.56 -29.80 19.05
N ILE A 497 -4.66 -30.91 19.78
CA ILE A 497 -3.65 -31.98 19.80
C ILE A 497 -4.21 -33.23 19.15
N HIS A 498 -3.52 -33.74 18.14
CA HIS A 498 -3.84 -35.02 17.49
C HIS A 498 -2.56 -35.81 17.19
N GLU A 499 -2.50 -37.04 17.70
CA GLU A 499 -1.31 -37.90 17.64
C GLU A 499 -0.08 -37.27 18.31
N GLY A 500 -0.30 -36.64 19.48
CA GLY A 500 0.76 -36.03 20.28
C GLY A 500 1.35 -34.74 19.71
N GLN A 501 0.78 -34.20 18.62
CA GLN A 501 1.24 -32.99 17.95
C GLN A 501 0.14 -31.96 17.85
N VAL A 502 0.51 -30.67 17.85
CA VAL A 502 -0.45 -29.58 17.63
C VAL A 502 -0.83 -29.54 16.15
N LYS A 503 -2.14 -29.68 15.86
CA LYS A 503 -2.67 -29.77 14.50
C LYS A 503 -3.94 -28.96 14.35
N GLN A 504 -4.05 -28.25 13.23
CA GLN A 504 -5.26 -27.55 12.84
C GLN A 504 -6.01 -28.40 11.81
N ILE A 505 -7.18 -28.90 12.21
CA ILE A 505 -8.00 -29.84 11.43
C ILE A 505 -9.20 -29.13 10.79
N VAL A 506 -9.69 -29.68 9.67
CA VAL A 506 -10.97 -29.25 9.07
C VAL A 506 -12.11 -30.07 9.68
N GLY A 507 -13.15 -29.38 10.18
CA GLY A 507 -14.32 -29.98 10.80
C GLY A 507 -14.99 -31.04 9.91
N GLY A 508 -15.42 -32.16 10.52
CA GLY A 508 -16.16 -33.22 9.84
C GLY A 508 -15.34 -34.18 8.97
N THR A 509 -14.01 -34.11 8.98
CA THR A 509 -13.13 -35.02 8.19
C THR A 509 -12.45 -36.14 8.99
N LEU A 510 -12.63 -36.17 10.32
CA LEU A 510 -12.13 -37.29 11.12
C LEU A 510 -13.05 -38.50 10.94
N ASP A 511 -12.47 -39.69 10.78
CA ASP A 511 -13.15 -40.98 10.94
C ASP A 511 -12.60 -41.70 12.19
N ASP A 512 -13.29 -42.73 12.69
CA ASP A 512 -12.88 -43.48 13.89
C ASP A 512 -11.54 -44.24 13.73
N GLN A 513 -11.01 -44.33 12.51
CA GLN A 513 -9.77 -45.01 12.18
C GLN A 513 -8.58 -44.06 11.93
N GLY A 514 -8.80 -42.74 11.95
CA GLY A 514 -7.78 -41.73 11.68
C GLY A 514 -7.28 -41.69 10.23
N ASN A 515 -7.95 -42.34 9.28
CA ASN A 515 -7.42 -42.59 7.94
C ASN A 515 -7.67 -41.46 6.91
N ASN A 516 -8.54 -40.50 7.22
CA ASN A 516 -8.94 -39.43 6.29
C ASN A 516 -8.92 -37.99 6.88
N VAL A 517 -8.11 -37.73 7.92
CA VAL A 517 -8.05 -36.41 8.56
C VAL A 517 -7.45 -35.38 7.59
N LYS A 518 -8.23 -34.39 7.17
CA LYS A 518 -7.72 -33.23 6.43
C LYS A 518 -7.16 -32.21 7.42
N THR A 519 -5.85 -32.15 7.54
CA THR A 519 -5.15 -31.14 8.33
C THR A 519 -4.84 -29.93 7.45
N ASN A 520 -5.20 -28.74 7.89
CA ASN A 520 -4.71 -27.50 7.29
C ASN A 520 -3.23 -27.31 7.63
N PHE A 521 -2.87 -27.58 8.90
CA PHE A 521 -1.49 -27.42 9.37
C PHE A 521 -1.13 -28.44 10.45
N VAL A 522 0.13 -28.86 10.45
CA VAL A 522 0.78 -29.59 11.54
C VAL A 522 1.89 -28.70 12.05
N ALA A 523 1.79 -28.29 13.31
CA ALA A 523 2.76 -27.40 13.92
C ALA A 523 4.13 -28.09 14.07
N THR A 524 5.19 -27.32 13.84
CA THR A 524 6.57 -27.75 14.10
C THR A 524 6.98 -27.58 15.57
N HIS A 525 6.24 -26.77 16.31
CA HIS A 525 6.50 -26.47 17.72
C HIS A 525 5.66 -27.32 18.66
N SER A 526 6.17 -27.54 19.87
CA SER A 526 5.51 -28.38 20.88
C SER A 526 4.33 -27.66 21.55
N PRO A 527 3.41 -28.40 22.20
CA PRO A 527 2.34 -27.78 22.99
C PRO A 527 2.85 -26.80 24.07
N ALA A 528 4.00 -27.09 24.73
CA ALA A 528 4.59 -26.16 25.69
C ALA A 528 5.07 -24.85 25.06
N TYR A 529 5.54 -24.87 23.81
CA TYR A 529 5.92 -23.63 23.12
C TYR A 529 4.74 -22.67 23.02
N TYR A 530 3.58 -23.16 22.58
CA TYR A 530 2.36 -22.36 22.47
C TYR A 530 1.85 -21.89 23.83
N ALA A 531 1.86 -22.76 24.84
CA ALA A 531 1.47 -22.41 26.20
C ALA A 531 2.36 -21.30 26.80
N ASN A 532 3.69 -21.40 26.64
CA ASN A 532 4.64 -20.36 27.07
C ASN A 532 4.42 -19.05 26.31
N PHE A 533 4.13 -19.13 25.01
CA PHE A 533 3.82 -17.95 24.21
C PHE A 533 2.56 -17.25 24.75
N TYR A 534 1.48 -18.00 25.02
CA TYR A 534 0.26 -17.43 25.59
C TYR A 534 0.49 -16.82 26.97
N GLN A 535 1.32 -17.45 27.79
CA GLN A 535 1.74 -16.94 29.09
C GLN A 535 2.44 -15.58 28.97
N GLN A 536 3.42 -15.46 28.07
CA GLN A 536 4.16 -14.22 27.83
C GLN A 536 3.26 -13.04 27.44
N HIS A 537 2.11 -13.33 26.82
CA HIS A 537 1.14 -12.34 26.38
C HIS A 537 -0.10 -12.21 27.29
N GLY A 538 -0.18 -12.98 28.38
CA GLY A 538 -1.31 -12.94 29.33
C GLY A 538 -2.64 -13.39 28.73
N LEU A 539 -2.63 -14.29 27.74
CA LEU A 539 -3.83 -14.74 27.03
C LEU A 539 -4.57 -15.84 27.81
N VAL A 540 -5.44 -15.44 28.74
CA VAL A 540 -6.18 -16.36 29.64
C VAL A 540 -7.43 -16.98 29.00
N GLY A 541 -7.91 -18.08 29.58
CA GLY A 541 -9.09 -18.81 29.08
C GLY A 541 -8.82 -19.61 27.80
N GLY A 542 -7.55 -19.95 27.55
CA GLY A 542 -7.18 -20.80 26.44
C GLY A 542 -7.53 -22.25 26.67
N HIS A 543 -7.89 -22.98 25.62
CA HIS A 543 -8.28 -24.39 25.70
C HIS A 543 -7.34 -25.32 24.95
N VAL A 544 -7.07 -26.48 25.53
CA VAL A 544 -6.30 -27.58 24.96
C VAL A 544 -7.25 -28.73 24.65
N ILE A 545 -7.45 -29.05 23.37
CA ILE A 545 -8.42 -30.09 22.96
C ILE A 545 -7.67 -31.32 22.45
N LYS A 546 -7.89 -32.45 23.11
CA LYS A 546 -7.35 -33.76 22.71
C LYS A 546 -8.26 -34.42 21.69
N LEU A 547 -7.80 -34.49 20.45
CA LEU A 547 -8.52 -35.06 19.33
C LEU A 547 -8.07 -36.51 19.10
N GLY A 548 -8.77 -37.45 19.73
CA GLY A 548 -8.46 -38.89 19.64
C GLY A 548 -7.46 -39.38 20.69
N PRO A 549 -6.96 -40.63 20.56
CA PRO A 549 -6.04 -41.23 21.51
C PRO A 549 -4.61 -40.66 21.40
N ARG A 550 -3.74 -41.01 22.36
CA ARG A 550 -2.29 -40.66 22.37
C ARG A 550 -1.97 -39.16 22.50
N ASN A 551 -2.83 -38.38 23.14
CA ASN A 551 -2.65 -36.94 23.31
C ASN A 551 -2.33 -36.50 24.75
N ASP A 552 -2.41 -37.41 25.73
CA ASP A 552 -2.36 -37.04 27.15
C ASP A 552 -1.01 -36.45 27.57
N GLU A 553 0.11 -37.01 27.11
CA GLU A 553 1.45 -36.49 27.42
C GLU A 553 1.65 -35.07 26.88
N ALA A 554 1.23 -34.84 25.63
CA ALA A 554 1.29 -33.55 24.96
C ALA A 554 0.38 -32.50 25.64
N ALA A 555 -0.80 -32.90 26.10
CA ALA A 555 -1.68 -32.01 26.87
C ALA A 555 -1.04 -31.66 28.24
N VAL A 556 -0.46 -32.63 28.94
CA VAL A 556 0.28 -32.39 30.19
C VAL A 556 1.48 -31.46 29.96
N GLU A 557 2.16 -31.58 28.82
CA GLU A 557 3.26 -30.68 28.44
C GLU A 557 2.80 -29.21 28.39
N ALA A 558 1.67 -28.93 27.74
CA ALA A 558 1.09 -27.58 27.68
C ALA A 558 0.65 -27.08 29.07
N LEU A 559 -0.04 -27.91 29.85
CA LEU A 559 -0.53 -27.54 31.19
C LEU A 559 0.63 -27.24 32.15
N ARG A 560 1.74 -27.98 32.08
CA ARG A 560 2.92 -27.74 32.91
C ARG A 560 3.66 -26.47 32.53
N ALA A 561 3.63 -26.08 31.26
CA ALA A 561 4.24 -24.83 30.79
C ALA A 561 3.50 -23.60 31.33
N TRP A 562 2.18 -23.68 31.49
CA TRP A 562 1.39 -22.61 32.13
C TRP A 562 0.32 -23.17 33.09
N PRO A 563 0.72 -23.54 34.33
CA PRO A 563 -0.18 -24.14 35.30
C PRO A 563 -1.36 -23.23 35.67
N ASP A 564 -2.50 -23.86 35.95
CA ASP A 564 -3.75 -23.24 36.41
C ASP A 564 -4.30 -22.14 35.49
N SER A 565 -3.90 -22.14 34.21
CA SER A 565 -4.26 -21.08 33.25
C SER A 565 -4.98 -21.61 32.00
N LEU A 566 -4.59 -22.80 31.51
CA LEU A 566 -5.22 -23.45 30.35
C LEU A 566 -6.29 -24.46 30.76
N GLN A 567 -7.35 -24.54 29.98
CA GLN A 567 -8.44 -25.51 30.12
C GLN A 567 -8.12 -26.75 29.29
N VAL A 568 -8.62 -27.94 29.66
CA VAL A 568 -8.35 -29.18 28.91
C VAL A 568 -9.61 -29.98 28.59
N GLY A 569 -9.75 -30.43 27.35
CA GLY A 569 -10.88 -31.21 26.84
C GLY A 569 -10.46 -32.45 26.05
N GLY A 570 -11.45 -33.27 25.70
CA GLY A 570 -11.27 -34.52 24.94
C GLY A 570 -11.13 -35.75 25.85
N GLY A 571 -12.22 -36.53 25.96
CA GLY A 571 -12.25 -37.74 26.79
C GLY A 571 -12.31 -37.48 28.30
N ILE A 572 -12.81 -36.32 28.72
CA ILE A 572 -13.05 -36.02 30.14
C ILE A 572 -14.27 -36.81 30.63
N THR A 573 -14.10 -37.46 31.78
CA THR A 573 -15.12 -38.28 32.47
C THR A 573 -15.02 -38.03 33.97
N GLU A 574 -16.00 -38.49 34.74
CA GLU A 574 -15.96 -38.40 36.20
C GLU A 574 -14.72 -39.08 36.80
N ALA A 575 -14.22 -40.16 36.17
CA ALA A 575 -13.07 -40.91 36.65
C ALA A 575 -11.73 -40.18 36.52
N ASN A 576 -11.61 -39.23 35.57
CA ASN A 576 -10.32 -38.57 35.25
C ASN A 576 -10.34 -37.05 35.40
N ALA A 577 -11.51 -36.42 35.62
CA ALA A 577 -11.64 -34.97 35.68
C ALA A 577 -10.77 -34.33 36.77
N GLN A 578 -10.75 -34.91 37.98
CA GLN A 578 -9.93 -34.40 39.08
C GLN A 578 -8.42 -34.53 38.78
N GLU A 579 -8.01 -35.63 38.15
CA GLU A 579 -6.61 -35.86 37.77
C GLU A 579 -6.09 -34.79 36.80
N TRP A 580 -6.93 -34.31 35.87
CA TRP A 580 -6.55 -33.24 34.94
C TRP A 580 -6.38 -31.88 35.62
N LEU A 581 -7.20 -31.59 36.64
CA LEU A 581 -7.01 -30.40 37.47
C LEU A 581 -5.72 -30.51 38.28
N ASP A 582 -5.45 -31.68 38.88
CA ASP A 582 -4.22 -31.92 39.64
C ASP A 582 -2.95 -31.84 38.76
N LYS A 583 -3.10 -32.03 37.45
CA LYS A 583 -2.04 -31.86 36.44
C LYS A 583 -1.84 -30.41 35.97
N GLY A 584 -2.59 -29.45 36.53
CA GLY A 584 -2.43 -28.01 36.28
C GLY A 584 -3.42 -27.42 35.28
N ALA A 585 -4.54 -28.08 34.98
CA ALA A 585 -5.62 -27.46 34.21
C ALA A 585 -6.42 -26.48 35.09
N SER A 586 -6.72 -25.30 34.55
CA SER A 586 -7.60 -24.33 35.22
C SER A 586 -9.04 -24.83 35.31
N LYS A 587 -9.51 -25.49 34.25
CA LYS A 587 -10.83 -26.10 34.12
C LYS A 587 -10.77 -27.35 33.24
N VAL A 588 -11.75 -28.23 33.40
CA VAL A 588 -11.96 -29.37 32.50
C VAL A 588 -13.15 -29.11 31.58
N ILE A 589 -13.01 -29.50 30.30
CA ILE A 589 -14.01 -29.32 29.24
C ILE A 589 -14.65 -30.69 28.94
N VAL A 590 -15.95 -30.81 29.18
CA VAL A 590 -16.71 -32.05 28.95
C VAL A 590 -17.63 -31.94 27.73
N THR A 591 -17.65 -33.01 26.92
CA THR A 591 -18.52 -33.17 25.72
C THR A 591 -19.27 -34.50 25.75
N SER A 592 -18.77 -35.52 25.04
CA SER A 592 -19.46 -36.78 24.74
C SER A 592 -19.84 -37.59 25.97
N TYR A 593 -19.15 -37.42 27.11
CA TYR A 593 -19.53 -38.07 28.36
C TYR A 593 -20.94 -37.69 28.82
N LEU A 594 -21.43 -36.49 28.49
CA LEU A 594 -22.78 -36.06 28.84
C LEU A 594 -23.88 -36.68 27.97
N PHE A 595 -23.53 -37.42 26.91
CA PHE A 595 -24.48 -37.92 25.92
C PHE A 595 -24.36 -39.45 25.70
N PRO A 596 -24.57 -40.29 26.74
CA PRO A 596 -24.66 -41.74 26.52
C PRO A 596 -25.75 -42.07 25.49
N ASP A 597 -25.41 -42.91 24.50
CA ASP A 597 -26.32 -43.29 23.41
C ASP A 597 -26.94 -42.08 22.66
N ALA A 598 -26.17 -40.99 22.54
CA ALA A 598 -26.59 -39.72 21.93
C ALA A 598 -27.74 -39.00 22.67
N LYS A 599 -27.95 -39.31 23.96
CA LYS A 599 -28.98 -38.71 24.81
C LYS A 599 -28.39 -37.93 25.96
N PHE A 600 -28.83 -36.69 26.15
CA PHE A 600 -28.34 -35.86 27.25
C PHE A 600 -28.61 -36.50 28.64
N SER A 601 -27.57 -36.56 29.47
CA SER A 601 -27.63 -37.06 30.85
C SER A 601 -27.34 -35.95 31.85
N LEU A 602 -28.41 -35.42 32.45
CA LEU A 602 -28.30 -34.43 33.54
C LEU A 602 -27.56 -35.00 34.76
N GLU A 603 -27.76 -36.29 35.07
CA GLU A 603 -27.10 -36.98 36.18
C GLU A 603 -25.57 -36.93 36.05
N ARG A 604 -25.03 -37.20 34.86
CA ARG A 604 -23.58 -37.12 34.60
C ARG A 604 -23.03 -35.71 34.72
N LEU A 605 -23.79 -34.70 34.28
CA LEU A 605 -23.41 -33.29 34.44
C LEU A 605 -23.38 -32.88 35.92
N GLN A 606 -24.41 -33.28 36.69
CA GLN A 606 -24.49 -33.02 38.12
C GLN A 606 -23.36 -33.71 38.89
N ALA A 607 -23.04 -34.97 38.56
CA ALA A 607 -21.95 -35.70 39.20
C ALA A 607 -20.60 -35.03 38.94
N LEU A 608 -20.30 -34.66 37.69
CA LEU A 608 -19.08 -33.92 37.34
C LEU A 608 -19.01 -32.56 38.04
N SER A 609 -20.10 -31.79 38.01
CA SER A 609 -20.16 -30.47 38.65
C SER A 609 -19.94 -30.56 40.16
N HIS A 610 -20.48 -31.59 40.84
CA HIS A 610 -20.20 -31.84 42.25
C HIS A 610 -18.75 -32.25 42.49
N LEU A 611 -18.17 -33.08 41.62
CA LEU A 611 -16.80 -33.57 41.76
C LEU A 611 -15.77 -32.45 41.63
N VAL A 612 -15.82 -31.70 40.52
CA VAL A 612 -14.79 -30.67 40.22
C VAL A 612 -15.17 -29.26 40.66
N GLY A 613 -16.45 -29.02 40.95
CA GLY A 613 -17.02 -27.70 41.21
C GLY A 613 -17.39 -26.98 39.92
N ARG A 614 -18.54 -26.29 39.94
CA ARG A 614 -19.09 -25.51 38.83
C ARG A 614 -18.07 -24.56 38.20
N ASP A 615 -17.26 -23.87 39.01
CA ASP A 615 -16.31 -22.86 38.53
C ASP A 615 -15.17 -23.46 37.68
N ARG A 616 -14.89 -24.76 37.85
CA ARG A 616 -13.83 -25.49 37.14
C ARG A 616 -14.36 -26.41 36.03
N LEU A 617 -15.65 -26.31 35.70
CA LEU A 617 -16.28 -27.09 34.64
C LEU A 617 -16.67 -26.20 33.47
N VAL A 618 -16.26 -26.61 32.27
CA VAL A 618 -16.68 -26.06 30.98
C VAL A 618 -17.49 -27.12 30.26
N VAL A 619 -18.65 -26.75 29.72
CA VAL A 619 -19.44 -27.67 28.89
C VAL A 619 -19.25 -27.25 27.44
N ASP A 620 -18.77 -28.18 26.62
CA ASP A 620 -18.67 -27.96 25.19
C ASP A 620 -19.94 -28.46 24.49
N VAL A 621 -20.65 -27.50 23.89
CA VAL A 621 -21.94 -27.66 23.18
C VAL A 621 -21.76 -27.51 21.68
N SER A 622 -20.65 -28.02 21.15
CA SER A 622 -20.39 -28.19 19.73
C SER A 622 -21.63 -28.64 18.95
N CYS A 623 -21.93 -28.00 17.83
CA CYS A 623 -23.19 -28.20 17.13
C CYS A 623 -23.08 -28.16 15.60
N ARG A 624 -24.11 -28.70 14.93
CA ARG A 624 -24.35 -28.60 13.49
C ARG A 624 -25.71 -27.98 13.21
N ARG A 625 -25.81 -27.25 12.09
CA ARG A 625 -27.04 -26.64 11.61
C ARG A 625 -27.93 -27.69 10.96
N LYS A 626 -29.19 -27.75 11.40
CA LYS A 626 -30.26 -28.58 10.83
C LYS A 626 -31.47 -27.69 10.56
N GLY A 627 -31.52 -27.13 9.35
CA GLY A 627 -32.52 -26.12 8.98
C GLY A 627 -32.25 -24.80 9.69
N ASP A 628 -33.20 -24.37 10.52
CA ASP A 628 -33.15 -23.14 11.34
C ASP A 628 -32.67 -23.38 12.77
N LYS A 629 -32.25 -24.61 13.10
CA LYS A 629 -31.84 -25.02 14.45
C LYS A 629 -30.39 -25.52 14.47
N TRP A 630 -29.79 -25.52 15.66
CA TRP A 630 -28.48 -26.12 15.90
C TRP A 630 -28.64 -27.30 16.87
N VAL A 631 -28.12 -28.46 16.48
CA VAL A 631 -28.21 -29.69 17.29
C VAL A 631 -26.81 -30.04 17.76
N VAL A 632 -26.68 -30.38 19.04
CA VAL A 632 -25.39 -30.77 19.63
C VAL A 632 -24.87 -32.00 18.89
N ALA A 633 -23.60 -31.94 18.50
CA ALA A 633 -22.89 -33.00 17.80
C ALA A 633 -21.74 -33.50 18.68
N MET A 634 -21.70 -34.81 18.91
CA MET A 634 -20.66 -35.46 19.72
C MET A 634 -19.73 -36.31 18.84
N ASN A 635 -18.76 -36.97 19.47
CA ASN A 635 -17.79 -37.86 18.80
C ASN A 635 -17.10 -37.17 17.61
N ARG A 636 -16.43 -36.04 17.86
CA ARG A 636 -15.78 -35.21 16.81
C ARG A 636 -16.77 -34.74 15.73
N TRP A 637 -17.94 -34.29 16.18
CA TRP A 637 -19.01 -33.72 15.34
C TRP A 637 -19.64 -34.69 14.34
N GLN A 638 -19.58 -35.99 14.60
CA GLN A 638 -20.14 -37.03 13.73
C GLN A 638 -21.58 -37.38 14.10
N ASP A 639 -21.84 -37.54 15.39
CA ASP A 639 -23.12 -38.03 15.88
C ASP A 639 -23.98 -36.88 16.40
N LEU A 640 -25.15 -36.66 15.81
CA LEU A 640 -26.14 -35.71 16.34
C LEU A 640 -26.83 -36.31 17.56
N THR A 641 -26.97 -35.52 18.62
CA THR A 641 -27.67 -35.92 19.85
C THR A 641 -29.14 -35.49 19.83
N ASP A 642 -29.88 -35.83 20.88
CA ASP A 642 -31.26 -35.37 21.09
C ASP A 642 -31.38 -33.93 21.63
N MET A 643 -30.25 -33.25 21.86
CA MET A 643 -30.22 -31.92 22.46
C MET A 643 -30.03 -30.82 21.41
N GLU A 644 -30.98 -29.90 21.36
CA GLU A 644 -30.89 -28.64 20.60
C GLU A 644 -30.10 -27.59 21.39
N VAL A 645 -29.26 -26.80 20.72
CA VAL A 645 -28.63 -25.60 21.30
C VAL A 645 -29.63 -24.47 21.21
N ASN A 646 -30.17 -24.04 22.34
CA ASN A 646 -31.13 -22.95 22.47
C ASN A 646 -31.07 -22.34 23.89
N ALA A 647 -31.94 -21.37 24.17
CA ALA A 647 -32.01 -20.75 25.49
C ALA A 647 -32.23 -21.77 26.62
N GLU A 648 -33.19 -22.69 26.48
CA GLU A 648 -33.54 -23.64 27.54
C GLU A 648 -32.37 -24.57 27.89
N SER A 649 -31.71 -25.15 26.89
CA SER A 649 -30.57 -26.02 27.11
C SER A 649 -29.38 -25.28 27.71
N LEU A 650 -29.05 -24.07 27.22
CA LEU A 650 -27.95 -23.27 27.80
C LEU A 650 -28.24 -22.82 29.24
N HIS A 651 -29.48 -22.45 29.57
CA HIS A 651 -29.86 -22.10 30.93
C HIS A 651 -29.79 -23.29 31.89
N LEU A 652 -30.15 -24.49 31.42
CA LEU A 652 -30.02 -25.72 32.21
C LEU A 652 -28.54 -26.03 32.50
N LEU A 653 -27.70 -26.01 31.47
CA LEU A 653 -26.28 -26.34 31.60
C LEU A 653 -25.52 -25.31 32.47
N ALA A 654 -25.87 -24.03 32.36
CA ALA A 654 -25.26 -22.92 33.10
C ALA A 654 -25.37 -23.05 34.63
N GLN A 655 -26.30 -23.86 35.13
CA GLN A 655 -26.44 -24.16 36.56
C GLN A 655 -25.28 -25.02 37.09
N TYR A 656 -24.57 -25.71 36.20
CA TYR A 656 -23.58 -26.72 36.56
C TYR A 656 -22.17 -26.42 36.03
N CYS A 657 -22.02 -25.49 35.10
CA CYS A 657 -20.73 -25.02 34.58
C CYS A 657 -20.55 -23.50 34.72
N SER A 658 -19.32 -23.03 34.54
CA SER A 658 -18.98 -21.60 34.53
C SER A 658 -18.70 -21.05 33.13
N GLU A 659 -18.59 -21.94 32.14
CA GLU A 659 -18.21 -21.56 30.78
C GLU A 659 -18.76 -22.54 29.74
N PHE A 660 -19.00 -22.02 28.54
CA PHE A 660 -19.33 -22.79 27.35
C PHE A 660 -18.25 -22.66 26.29
N LEU A 661 -17.92 -23.78 25.65
CA LEU A 661 -17.18 -23.80 24.39
C LEU A 661 -18.14 -24.26 23.28
N VAL A 662 -18.22 -23.50 22.19
CA VAL A 662 -19.18 -23.76 21.11
C VAL A 662 -18.44 -23.85 19.79
N HIS A 663 -18.20 -25.07 19.30
CA HIS A 663 -17.71 -25.26 17.94
C HIS A 663 -18.88 -25.29 16.95
N ALA A 664 -18.81 -24.45 15.92
CA ALA A 664 -19.71 -24.49 14.78
C ALA A 664 -19.14 -25.45 13.73
N ALA A 665 -19.49 -26.73 13.84
CA ALA A 665 -18.83 -27.81 13.09
C ALA A 665 -18.93 -27.67 11.56
N ASP A 666 -19.95 -26.97 11.05
CA ASP A 666 -20.15 -26.77 9.61
C ASP A 666 -19.20 -25.73 9.00
N VAL A 667 -18.58 -24.87 9.81
CA VAL A 667 -17.59 -23.87 9.37
C VAL A 667 -16.19 -24.08 9.99
N GLU A 668 -16.05 -25.03 10.92
CA GLU A 668 -14.82 -25.32 11.65
C GLU A 668 -13.64 -25.65 10.71
N GLY A 669 -12.53 -24.95 10.89
CA GLY A 669 -11.32 -25.10 10.07
C GLY A 669 -11.46 -24.70 8.57
N LEU A 670 -12.58 -24.11 8.12
CA LEU A 670 -12.74 -23.71 6.71
C LEU A 670 -12.14 -22.33 6.40
N CYS A 671 -11.93 -21.48 7.40
CA CYS A 671 -11.47 -20.09 7.24
C CYS A 671 -12.36 -19.26 6.27
N GLN A 672 -13.67 -19.55 6.23
CA GLN A 672 -14.64 -18.92 5.33
C GLN A 672 -15.54 -17.87 6.01
N GLY A 673 -15.32 -17.60 7.30
CA GLY A 673 -16.14 -16.76 8.15
C GLY A 673 -16.94 -17.58 9.17
N ILE A 674 -17.34 -16.91 10.26
CA ILE A 674 -18.13 -17.49 11.36
C ILE A 674 -19.58 -17.75 10.95
N ASP A 675 -20.28 -18.63 11.69
CA ASP A 675 -21.74 -18.74 11.64
C ASP A 675 -22.37 -17.55 12.41
N GLN A 676 -22.69 -16.50 11.65
CA GLN A 676 -23.23 -15.26 12.20
C GLN A 676 -24.59 -15.45 12.88
N ASP A 677 -25.43 -16.33 12.35
CA ASP A 677 -26.75 -16.62 12.92
C ASP A 677 -26.59 -17.27 14.29
N LEU A 678 -25.68 -18.24 14.41
CA LEU A 678 -25.38 -18.90 15.68
C LEU A 678 -24.81 -17.92 16.71
N VAL A 679 -23.84 -17.08 16.34
CA VAL A 679 -23.25 -16.11 17.27
C VAL A 679 -24.29 -15.10 17.77
N ALA A 680 -25.18 -14.63 16.89
CA ALA A 680 -26.30 -13.77 17.28
C ALA A 680 -27.26 -14.48 18.23
N LYS A 681 -27.57 -15.76 17.97
CA LYS A 681 -28.45 -16.55 18.82
C LYS A 681 -27.83 -16.88 20.18
N LEU A 682 -26.54 -17.20 20.24
CA LEU A 682 -25.82 -17.35 21.50
C LEU A 682 -25.94 -16.09 22.36
N ALA A 683 -25.82 -14.90 21.76
CA ALA A 683 -26.02 -13.62 22.46
C ALA A 683 -27.38 -13.49 23.15
N GLU A 684 -28.43 -14.01 22.50
CA GLU A 684 -29.80 -14.02 23.00
C GLU A 684 -30.03 -15.10 24.07
N TRP A 685 -29.36 -16.25 23.93
CA TRP A 685 -29.61 -17.43 24.73
C TRP A 685 -28.76 -17.54 26.00
N ILE A 686 -27.62 -16.86 26.04
CA ILE A 686 -26.72 -16.88 27.21
C ILE A 686 -27.37 -16.09 28.36
N PRO A 687 -27.53 -16.70 29.55
CA PRO A 687 -28.09 -16.01 30.70
C PRO A 687 -27.16 -14.91 31.23
N ASP A 688 -27.74 -13.74 31.56
CA ASP A 688 -27.00 -12.61 32.16
C ASP A 688 -26.51 -12.91 33.58
N HIS A 689 -27.16 -13.85 34.27
CA HIS A 689 -26.76 -14.35 35.59
C HIS A 689 -26.97 -15.86 35.65
N ALA A 690 -25.98 -16.60 36.17
CA ALA A 690 -26.20 -17.99 36.52
C ALA A 690 -27.12 -18.08 37.75
N GLY A 691 -28.20 -18.87 37.65
CA GLY A 691 -29.12 -19.08 38.76
C GLY A 691 -28.45 -19.63 40.02
N PRO A 692 -29.11 -19.53 41.20
CA PRO A 692 -28.54 -19.99 42.46
C PRO A 692 -28.21 -21.49 42.40
N THR A 693 -27.03 -21.84 42.91
CA THR A 693 -26.60 -23.24 43.08
C THR A 693 -27.63 -24.00 43.92
N PRO A 694 -28.16 -25.16 43.49
CA PRO A 694 -29.08 -25.93 44.32
C PRO A 694 -28.37 -26.39 45.61
N PRO A 695 -29.05 -26.38 46.77
CA PRO A 695 -28.43 -26.77 48.04
C PRO A 695 -28.03 -28.26 48.01
N ALA A 696 -26.81 -28.55 48.47
CA ALA A 696 -26.34 -29.91 48.66
C ALA A 696 -27.28 -30.67 49.60
N SER A 697 -27.83 -31.80 49.14
CA SER A 697 -28.57 -32.73 49.99
C SER A 697 -27.65 -33.28 51.09
N ALA A 698 -28.11 -33.17 52.34
CA ALA A 698 -27.36 -33.52 53.55
C ALA A 698 -26.89 -34.99 53.58
N GLY A 699 -25.58 -35.18 53.75
CA GLY A 699 -24.94 -36.45 54.12
C GLY A 699 -23.52 -36.16 54.63
N GLY A 700 -23.28 -36.34 55.93
CA GLY A 700 -22.18 -35.71 56.66
C GLY A 700 -20.80 -36.36 56.55
N SER A 701 -19.75 -35.57 56.76
CA SER A 701 -18.83 -35.68 57.93
C SER A 701 -17.60 -34.75 57.79
N THR A 702 -17.44 -33.86 58.79
CA THR A 702 -16.24 -33.15 59.31
C THR A 702 -15.31 -32.32 58.40
N PRO A 703 -14.99 -31.04 58.75
CA PRO A 703 -14.16 -30.15 57.94
C PRO A 703 -12.68 -30.09 58.40
N THR A 704 -11.75 -30.00 57.45
CA THR A 704 -10.38 -29.49 57.70
C THR A 704 -10.24 -28.08 57.12
N ARG A 705 -9.93 -27.12 57.99
CA ARG A 705 -9.68 -25.70 57.70
C ARG A 705 -8.53 -25.49 56.70
N ARG A 706 -8.83 -24.83 55.56
CA ARG A 706 -7.99 -23.77 54.94
C ARG A 706 -8.92 -22.68 54.39
N GLY A 707 -8.48 -21.43 54.48
CA GLY A 707 -9.29 -20.22 54.44
C GLY A 707 -10.22 -20.10 53.23
N SER A 708 -11.50 -19.83 53.51
CA SER A 708 -12.51 -19.51 52.51
C SER A 708 -12.41 -18.02 52.13
N ILE A 709 -12.07 -17.74 50.89
CA ILE A 709 -12.58 -16.56 50.19
C ILE A 709 -13.86 -17.05 49.51
N GLY A 710 -14.95 -17.09 50.28
CA GLY A 710 -16.29 -17.43 49.78
C GLY A 710 -16.97 -16.18 49.22
N GLY A 711 -16.54 -15.73 48.06
CA GLY A 711 -17.30 -14.77 47.25
C GLY A 711 -18.32 -15.52 46.40
N LYS A 712 -19.60 -15.17 46.51
CA LYS A 712 -20.64 -15.65 45.57
C LYS A 712 -20.25 -15.21 44.16
N ALA A 713 -19.88 -16.14 43.28
CA ALA A 713 -19.65 -15.83 41.87
C ALA A 713 -20.99 -15.56 41.17
N THR A 714 -21.40 -14.29 41.11
CA THR A 714 -22.62 -13.80 40.45
C THR A 714 -22.34 -13.22 39.06
N GLY A 715 -21.28 -13.68 38.39
CA GLY A 715 -20.91 -13.25 37.05
C GLY A 715 -21.67 -13.99 35.93
N PRO A 716 -21.81 -13.38 34.74
CA PRO A 716 -22.35 -14.04 33.55
C PRO A 716 -21.47 -15.24 33.13
N VAL A 717 -22.10 -16.27 32.55
CA VAL A 717 -21.39 -17.46 32.06
C VAL A 717 -20.52 -17.08 30.86
N ALA A 718 -19.23 -17.41 30.91
CA ALA A 718 -18.32 -17.12 29.81
C ALA A 718 -18.63 -18.04 28.61
N VAL A 719 -18.54 -17.51 27.39
CA VAL A 719 -18.75 -18.31 26.17
C VAL A 719 -17.65 -18.02 25.18
N THR A 720 -17.03 -19.08 24.67
CA THR A 720 -16.04 -19.03 23.60
C THR A 720 -16.61 -19.74 22.38
N TYR A 721 -16.71 -19.02 21.26
CA TYR A 721 -17.08 -19.59 19.97
C TYR A 721 -15.83 -19.98 19.19
N ALA A 722 -15.87 -21.14 18.56
CA ALA A 722 -14.85 -21.66 17.67
C ALA A 722 -15.50 -22.07 16.33
N GLY A 723 -14.85 -21.71 15.23
CA GLY A 723 -15.23 -22.20 13.90
C GLY A 723 -15.35 -21.13 12.81
N GLY A 724 -14.64 -21.35 11.71
CA GLY A 724 -14.75 -20.53 10.49
C GLY A 724 -14.02 -19.19 10.50
N ALA A 725 -13.54 -18.73 11.65
CA ALA A 725 -12.83 -17.46 11.80
C ALA A 725 -11.66 -17.32 10.81
N ARG A 726 -11.60 -16.18 10.11
CA ARG A 726 -10.73 -15.96 8.95
C ARG A 726 -9.78 -14.78 9.08
N HIS A 727 -10.19 -13.67 9.69
CA HIS A 727 -9.38 -12.46 9.84
C HIS A 727 -9.82 -11.66 11.07
N LEU A 728 -9.05 -10.65 11.50
CA LEU A 728 -9.37 -9.85 12.69
C LEU A 728 -10.80 -9.29 12.71
N GLY A 729 -11.35 -8.92 11.55
CA GLY A 729 -12.74 -8.44 11.45
C GLY A 729 -13.82 -9.46 11.87
N ASP A 730 -13.50 -10.75 12.00
CA ASP A 730 -14.43 -11.73 12.56
C ASP A 730 -14.56 -11.59 14.09
N LEU A 731 -13.50 -11.13 14.76
CA LEU A 731 -13.54 -10.81 16.20
C LEU A 731 -14.40 -9.56 16.46
N GLU A 732 -14.28 -8.55 15.59
CA GLU A 732 -15.17 -7.39 15.59
C GLU A 732 -16.63 -7.79 15.32
N LEU A 733 -16.83 -8.70 14.37
CA LEU A 733 -18.13 -9.24 14.01
C LEU A 733 -18.76 -10.02 15.18
N VAL A 734 -17.98 -10.82 15.90
CA VAL A 734 -18.43 -11.52 17.12
C VAL A 734 -18.77 -10.53 18.23
N ASP A 735 -17.93 -9.52 18.51
CA ASP A 735 -18.27 -8.48 19.51
C ASP A 735 -19.58 -7.79 19.17
N ARG A 736 -19.75 -7.47 17.88
CA ARG A 736 -20.93 -6.80 17.36
C ARG A 736 -22.20 -7.62 17.51
N LEU A 737 -22.16 -8.89 17.10
CA LEU A 737 -23.32 -9.80 17.12
C LEU A 737 -23.65 -10.22 18.56
N SER A 738 -22.62 -10.47 19.37
CA SER A 738 -22.78 -10.98 20.73
C SER A 738 -22.94 -9.92 21.79
N ARG A 739 -22.68 -8.66 21.45
CA ARG A 739 -22.58 -7.54 22.40
C ARG A 739 -21.53 -7.81 23.49
N GLY A 740 -20.39 -8.39 23.12
CA GLY A 740 -19.30 -8.71 24.04
C GLY A 740 -19.56 -9.92 24.95
N LYS A 741 -20.67 -10.65 24.74
CA LYS A 741 -21.01 -11.84 25.54
C LYS A 741 -20.24 -13.08 25.10
N VAL A 742 -19.87 -13.17 23.82
CA VAL A 742 -19.20 -14.33 23.22
C VAL A 742 -17.78 -13.93 22.82
N ASP A 743 -16.78 -14.65 23.30
CA ASP A 743 -15.39 -14.53 22.88
C ASP A 743 -15.13 -15.42 21.64
N LEU A 744 -14.02 -15.21 20.94
CA LEU A 744 -13.70 -15.93 19.71
C LEU A 744 -12.31 -16.58 19.77
N THR A 745 -12.23 -17.79 19.24
CA THR A 745 -10.99 -18.51 19.01
C THR A 745 -10.63 -18.59 17.52
N PHE A 746 -9.34 -18.50 17.24
CA PHE A 746 -8.77 -18.67 15.90
C PHE A 746 -7.84 -19.88 15.88
N GLY A 747 -8.16 -20.84 15.01
CA GLY A 747 -7.31 -22.00 14.73
C GLY A 747 -6.59 -21.85 13.38
N SER A 748 -7.14 -22.48 12.34
CA SER A 748 -6.52 -22.58 11.00
C SER A 748 -6.15 -21.26 10.31
N ALA A 749 -6.78 -20.14 10.66
CA ALA A 749 -6.47 -18.83 10.07
C ALA A 749 -5.26 -18.12 10.71
N LEU A 750 -4.80 -18.59 11.87
CA LEU A 750 -3.81 -17.93 12.70
C LEU A 750 -2.37 -18.26 12.27
N ASP A 751 -1.54 -17.22 12.15
CA ASP A 751 -0.15 -17.28 11.70
C ASP A 751 0.75 -18.24 12.49
N ILE A 752 0.62 -18.29 13.83
CA ILE A 752 1.44 -19.17 14.68
C ILE A 752 1.19 -20.68 14.44
N PHE A 753 0.08 -21.02 13.76
CA PHE A 753 -0.20 -22.38 13.31
C PHE A 753 0.10 -22.59 11.82
N GLY A 754 0.47 -21.56 11.07
CA GLY A 754 0.73 -21.59 9.63
C GLY A 754 -0.35 -20.94 8.76
N GLY A 755 -1.41 -20.40 9.35
CA GLY A 755 -2.45 -19.63 8.66
C GLY A 755 -1.95 -18.26 8.18
N SER A 756 -2.74 -17.57 7.36
CA SER A 756 -2.40 -16.23 6.84
C SER A 756 -3.56 -15.24 6.95
N GLY A 757 -4.56 -15.59 7.75
CA GLY A 757 -5.82 -14.85 7.83
C GLY A 757 -5.81 -13.77 8.90
N VAL A 758 -5.16 -14.05 10.04
CA VAL A 758 -4.93 -13.10 11.13
C VAL A 758 -3.60 -13.39 11.80
N SER A 759 -2.89 -12.35 12.25
CA SER A 759 -1.66 -12.52 13.02
C SER A 759 -1.94 -12.58 14.52
N MET A 760 -1.10 -13.32 15.24
CA MET A 760 -1.15 -13.37 16.70
C MET A 760 -0.89 -11.98 17.33
N SER A 761 -0.04 -11.17 16.70
CA SER A 761 0.24 -9.81 17.19
C SER A 761 -1.01 -8.92 17.14
N GLU A 762 -1.82 -9.01 16.09
CA GLU A 762 -3.12 -8.32 15.99
C GLU A 762 -4.08 -8.75 17.10
N LEU A 763 -4.17 -10.05 17.39
CA LEU A 763 -5.06 -10.58 18.43
C LEU A 763 -4.59 -10.21 19.85
N VAL A 764 -3.29 -10.23 20.09
CA VAL A 764 -2.69 -9.74 21.36
C VAL A 764 -2.96 -8.25 21.52
N GLN A 765 -2.79 -7.46 20.45
CA GLN A 765 -3.07 -6.03 20.49
C GLN A 765 -4.55 -5.75 20.76
N TRP A 766 -5.47 -6.51 20.15
CA TRP A 766 -6.90 -6.44 20.44
C TRP A 766 -7.17 -6.65 21.93
N ASN A 767 -6.69 -7.76 22.50
CA ASN A 767 -6.89 -8.06 23.92
C ASN A 767 -6.27 -6.98 24.84
N ARG A 768 -5.12 -6.40 24.48
CA ARG A 768 -4.47 -5.33 25.26
C ARG A 768 -5.20 -3.99 25.19
N THR A 769 -5.62 -3.58 24.00
CA THR A 769 -6.22 -2.24 23.77
C THR A 769 -7.68 -2.17 24.18
N LYS A 770 -8.43 -3.27 24.00
CA LYS A 770 -9.86 -3.33 24.34
C LYS A 770 -10.13 -3.98 25.69
N GLY A 771 -9.19 -4.76 26.23
CA GLY A 771 -9.29 -5.35 27.59
C GLY A 771 -8.99 -4.36 28.72
N ARG A 772 -8.16 -3.33 28.50
CA ARG A 772 -7.85 -2.29 29.52
C ARG A 772 -8.97 -1.27 29.74
N GLN A 773 -9.82 -1.04 28.74
CA GLN A 773 -11.01 -0.18 28.86
C GLN A 773 -12.09 -0.75 29.80
N GLY A 774 -11.83 -1.86 30.51
CA GLY A 774 -12.69 -2.46 31.52
C GLY A 774 -12.12 -2.49 32.95
N ALA A 775 -10.86 -2.05 33.17
CA ALA A 775 -10.14 -2.30 34.43
C ALA A 775 -9.45 -1.08 35.08
N GLU A 776 -9.23 0.02 34.36
CA GLU A 776 -8.45 1.18 34.86
C GLU A 776 -9.29 2.27 35.58
N GLU A 777 -10.54 2.02 35.98
CA GLU A 777 -11.35 2.99 36.76
C GLU A 777 -11.81 2.43 38.12
N GLN A 778 -11.06 1.48 38.71
CA GLN A 778 -11.39 0.87 40.02
C GLN A 778 -10.39 1.18 41.14
N GLU A 779 -9.31 1.95 40.88
CA GLU A 779 -8.28 2.27 41.89
C GLU A 779 -8.23 3.74 42.33
N ASP A 780 -9.08 4.63 41.78
CA ASP A 780 -9.06 6.08 42.10
C ASP A 780 -10.24 6.53 43.01
N GLU A 781 -10.97 5.62 43.67
CA GLU A 781 -12.15 5.95 44.50
C GLU A 781 -11.99 5.70 46.02
N ASP A 782 -10.77 5.54 46.54
CA ASP A 782 -10.56 5.19 47.96
C ASP A 782 -9.92 6.28 48.86
N ASP A 783 -9.79 7.56 48.45
CA ASP A 783 -9.05 8.53 49.29
C ASP A 783 -9.56 9.99 49.39
N ASP A 784 -10.81 10.32 49.08
CA ASP A 784 -11.33 11.67 49.39
C ASP A 784 -12.83 11.67 49.77
N ASP A 785 -13.14 11.13 50.96
CA ASP A 785 -14.33 11.47 51.74
C ASP A 785 -13.88 11.82 53.17
N ASP A 786 -13.59 13.10 53.44
CA ASP A 786 -13.79 13.66 54.77
C ASP A 786 -14.45 15.04 54.68
N ASP A 787 -15.73 15.04 55.04
CA ASP A 787 -16.63 16.17 55.10
C ASP A 787 -16.22 17.17 56.19
N GLY A 788 -16.22 18.47 55.86
CA GLY A 788 -16.01 19.55 56.82
C GLY A 788 -16.87 20.77 56.53
N TYR A 789 -18.07 20.77 57.11
CA TYR A 789 -19.08 21.84 57.11
C TYR A 789 -18.61 23.20 57.68
N ASP A 790 -19.35 24.25 57.24
CA ASP A 790 -19.73 25.48 57.95
C ASP A 790 -18.91 26.81 57.86
N SER A 791 -19.53 27.74 57.13
CA SER A 791 -20.02 29.07 57.58
C SER A 791 -19.07 30.27 57.87
N ALA A 792 -19.59 31.45 57.47
CA ALA A 792 -19.17 32.83 57.81
C ALA A 792 -17.78 33.26 57.27
N GLY A 793 -17.56 34.44 56.68
CA GLY A 793 -18.13 35.76 56.91
C GLY A 793 -16.98 36.73 57.23
N SER A 794 -17.03 37.95 56.68
CA SER A 794 -16.25 39.16 57.01
C SER A 794 -14.77 39.31 56.56
N ASP A 795 -14.60 40.38 55.78
CA ASP A 795 -13.65 41.50 55.96
C ASP A 795 -12.15 41.41 55.62
N ALA A 796 -11.81 42.26 54.63
CA ALA A 796 -10.84 43.35 54.67
C ALA A 796 -9.32 43.09 54.60
N GLU A 797 -8.71 43.87 53.68
CA GLU A 797 -7.34 44.45 53.73
C GLU A 797 -6.17 43.44 53.70
N GLN A 798 -5.02 43.65 53.05
CA GLN A 798 -4.27 44.84 52.64
C GLN A 798 -3.17 44.39 51.65
N GLU A 799 -2.64 45.39 50.93
CA GLU A 799 -1.32 45.56 50.29
C GLU A 799 -0.22 44.51 50.64
N ASP A 800 0.74 44.13 49.78
CA ASP A 800 1.69 45.03 49.11
C ASP A 800 2.73 44.24 48.26
N GLN A 801 3.38 44.96 47.35
CA GLN A 801 4.76 44.82 46.85
C GLN A 801 5.18 43.67 45.89
N THR A 802 5.34 44.10 44.61
CA THR A 802 6.57 44.07 43.78
C THR A 802 7.69 43.07 44.15
N ILE A 803 8.35 42.39 43.20
CA ILE A 803 9.48 42.93 42.41
C ILE A 803 9.81 41.97 41.24
N SER A 804 10.06 42.58 40.07
CA SER A 804 10.80 42.19 38.84
C SER A 804 10.45 40.91 38.08
#